data_AF-A0A182S614-F1
#
_entry.id   AF-A0A182S614-F1
#
_cell.length_a   1.000
_cell.length_b   1.000
_cell.length_c   1.000
_cell.angle_alpha   90.00
_cell.angle_beta   90.00
_cell.angle_gamma   90.00
#
_symmetry.space_group_name_H-M   'P 1'
#
loop_
_entity.id
_entity.type
_entity.pdbx_description
1 polymer ?
#
loop_
_entity_poly.entity_id
_entity_poly.type
_entity_poly.pdbx_seq_one_letter_code
_entity_poly.pdbx_strand_id
1 'polypeptide(L)'
;MCHTNVSLFLSLSHPATPTVRSAKGVEVWKSEQQKQQLTFLPDARFTPDQSKSCRAIVYSPDGRFLAWANGSTVQLCRVGAGGWKPIASLPRPKACHLRFSPLSNYLMTWEVYTENPTETPKEKPNLFIYRAETGEEVFSIIQKRHQDWQMHWSCDESIAALLVGGEALFYEHGPSGPGFKQVVKRFGSLRNGGISVAPGPSPPHIGVYMPGTKGAPSMCRLFKYPNLELNQPVASKSFFQADKVDMMWNRKGTGLILMTSTDVDTSGVSYYGKQALHYMTPKGDSCGIQLKAEGPIHDVAWSPKSTEFCVVYGFMPARATLFNLKCDVVYDFEPGNRNSIFYNDFGNLVLFGGFGNLPGYIETWDLPRRKKLASFKAPDTTLLEWHPAGDTFMTATTAPRLRMSNGFKVWHYSGALLGEYDWSGELLEVIWQKYPPGTYKEPAISDEKLVGIVSATPVASKQKYIPPGARGNVTVTASGETIDLRPPIPGLPAGYRSSVQIKTSRKNKKAANKAAAAAAAAVAAVPGNEGEVGGETATVAPPAVSRKAKKNAKNNHVDTGDLTNGNANTTNTKSSGGSSTNDGNGPQKVSPTGDPTKDKKIKAIHKKLKDIKVLKEKHERGETLVHTQVIKMNSESQLMQELEALKVA
;
A
#
# COMPACT_ATOMS: atom_id res chain seq x y z
N MET A 1 0.14 34.88 48.63
CA MET A 1 1.31 34.99 47.73
C MET A 1 2.38 34.05 48.29
N CYS A 2 3.09 33.22 47.53
CA CYS A 2 3.17 33.08 46.07
C CYS A 2 2.87 31.63 45.63
N HIS A 3 2.35 31.43 44.42
CA HIS A 3 2.33 30.11 43.78
C HIS A 3 3.65 29.89 43.04
N THR A 4 4.43 28.90 43.47
CA THR A 4 5.64 28.48 42.75
C THR A 4 5.25 27.62 41.56
N ASN A 5 5.21 28.21 40.36
CA ASN A 5 5.07 27.44 39.12
C ASN A 5 6.29 26.54 38.93
N VAL A 6 6.14 25.24 39.24
CA VAL A 6 7.10 24.21 38.83
C VAL A 6 6.89 23.97 37.33
N SER A 7 7.52 24.82 36.51
CA SER A 7 7.61 24.61 35.06
C SER A 7 8.28 23.26 34.82
N LEU A 8 7.49 22.28 34.38
CA LEU A 8 7.91 20.90 34.19
C LEU A 8 8.71 20.79 32.88
N PHE A 9 9.89 21.40 32.88
CA PHE A 9 10.89 21.30 31.82
C PHE A 9 11.37 19.86 31.72
N LEU A 10 10.65 19.05 30.93
CA LEU A 10 11.19 17.84 30.33
C LEU A 10 12.25 18.25 29.32
N SER A 11 13.44 18.56 29.83
CA SER A 11 14.66 18.64 29.06
C SER A 11 14.96 17.25 28.50
N LEU A 12 14.43 16.99 27.30
CA LEU A 12 14.89 15.90 26.45
C LEU A 12 16.36 16.19 26.17
N SER A 13 17.25 15.43 26.83
CA SER A 13 18.70 15.68 26.81
C SER A 13 19.29 15.67 25.41
N HIS A 14 18.61 15.01 24.46
CA HIS A 14 18.68 15.29 23.04
C HIS A 14 17.25 15.30 22.46
N PRO A 15 16.72 16.44 21.94
CA PRO A 15 15.55 16.41 21.08
C PRO A 15 15.94 15.81 19.72
N ALA A 16 15.11 14.93 19.16
CA ALA A 16 15.41 14.33 17.87
C ALA A 16 15.31 15.38 16.75
N THR A 17 16.35 15.49 15.93
CA THR A 17 16.34 16.37 14.76
C THR A 17 15.63 15.67 13.59
N PRO A 18 14.57 16.25 12.99
CA PRO A 18 14.10 15.81 11.70
C PRO A 18 15.12 16.20 10.63
N THR A 19 15.40 15.30 9.70
CA THR A 19 16.25 15.56 8.54
C THR A 19 15.42 15.50 7.27
N VAL A 20 15.51 16.56 6.49
CA VAL A 20 14.69 16.83 5.30
C VAL A 20 15.50 16.53 4.04
N ARG A 21 14.94 15.74 3.14
CA ARG A 21 15.40 15.58 1.75
C ARG A 21 14.37 16.20 0.81
N SER A 22 14.82 17.15 0.00
CA SER A 22 13.99 17.90 -0.93
C SER A 22 14.65 18.00 -2.31
N ALA A 23 13.95 18.54 -3.30
CA ALA A 23 14.54 18.89 -4.60
C ALA A 23 15.60 20.03 -4.53
N LYS A 24 15.79 20.68 -3.37
CA LYS A 24 16.87 21.65 -3.13
C LYS A 24 18.13 21.00 -2.55
N GLY A 25 18.03 19.82 -1.94
CA GLY A 25 19.14 19.22 -1.18
C GLY A 25 18.72 18.41 0.05
N VAL A 26 19.70 18.15 0.91
CA VAL A 26 19.54 17.59 2.27
C VAL A 26 19.86 18.64 3.31
N GLU A 27 19.00 18.76 4.33
CA GLU A 27 19.11 19.69 5.45
C GLU A 27 18.72 18.98 6.75
N VAL A 28 19.50 19.17 7.84
CA VAL A 28 19.09 18.76 9.19
C VAL A 28 18.47 19.96 9.92
N TRP A 29 17.35 19.73 10.60
CA TRP A 29 16.58 20.78 11.28
C TRP A 29 16.54 20.52 12.79
N LYS A 30 16.64 21.58 13.60
CA LYS A 30 16.39 21.55 15.04
C LYS A 30 14.93 21.89 15.33
N SER A 31 14.39 21.28 16.38
CA SER A 31 13.08 21.56 16.96
C SER A 31 13.25 22.43 18.22
N GLU A 32 12.69 23.63 18.22
CA GLU A 32 12.62 24.50 19.40
C GLU A 32 11.18 24.56 19.91
N GLN A 33 10.98 24.22 21.18
CA GLN A 33 9.65 24.22 21.80
C GLN A 33 9.42 25.51 22.59
N GLN A 34 8.47 26.34 22.16
CA GLN A 34 8.04 27.54 22.87
C GLN A 34 6.61 27.38 23.40
N LYS A 35 6.47 27.27 24.72
CA LYS A 35 5.23 27.10 25.51
C LYS A 35 4.42 25.83 25.24
N GLN A 36 4.20 25.48 23.97
CA GLN A 36 3.66 24.20 23.48
C GLN A 36 3.89 24.02 21.96
N GLN A 37 4.15 25.11 21.23
CA GLN A 37 4.47 25.10 19.80
C GLN A 37 5.90 24.62 19.53
N LEU A 38 6.07 23.75 18.54
CA LEU A 38 7.35 23.40 17.93
C LEU A 38 7.61 24.31 16.72
N THR A 39 8.68 25.07 16.79
CA THR A 39 9.26 25.78 15.64
C THR A 39 10.42 24.95 15.10
N PHE A 40 10.41 24.68 13.80
CA PHE A 40 11.51 23.98 13.12
C PHE A 40 12.41 25.00 12.43
N LEU A 41 13.73 24.88 12.65
CA LEU A 41 14.75 25.75 12.07
C LEU A 41 15.90 24.90 11.54
N PRO A 42 16.57 25.24 10.43
CA PRO A 42 17.81 24.57 10.02
C PRO A 42 18.87 24.59 11.13
N ASP A 43 19.57 23.47 11.34
CA ASP A 43 20.63 23.38 12.33
C ASP A 43 21.96 23.87 11.72
N ALA A 44 22.47 24.99 12.23
CA ALA A 44 23.71 25.60 11.73
C ALA A 44 24.97 24.72 11.92
N ARG A 45 24.88 23.62 12.68
CA ARG A 45 25.94 22.61 12.84
C ARG A 45 25.96 21.56 11.72
N PHE A 46 24.99 21.60 10.80
CA PHE A 46 24.97 20.80 9.58
C PHE A 46 25.22 21.69 8.37
N THR A 47 26.15 21.30 7.48
CA THR A 47 26.35 21.97 6.20
C THR A 47 25.37 21.40 5.17
N PRO A 48 24.38 22.16 4.65
CA PRO A 48 23.42 21.63 3.69
C PRO A 48 24.07 21.18 2.38
N ASP A 49 23.77 19.96 1.95
CA ASP A 49 24.14 19.48 0.61
C ASP A 49 23.09 19.95 -0.38
N GLN A 50 23.41 20.96 -1.19
CA GLN A 50 22.49 21.59 -2.14
C GLN A 50 22.30 20.80 -3.46
N SER A 51 22.63 19.50 -3.48
CA SER A 51 22.43 18.69 -4.67
C SER A 51 20.95 18.46 -5.00
N LYS A 52 20.55 18.89 -6.18
CA LYS A 52 19.21 18.70 -6.77
C LYS A 52 18.89 17.23 -7.09
N SER A 53 19.86 16.33 -7.00
CA SER A 53 19.75 14.90 -7.35
C SER A 53 19.88 13.96 -6.14
N CYS A 54 19.53 14.42 -4.93
CA CYS A 54 19.52 13.61 -3.72
C CYS A 54 18.51 12.44 -3.78
N ARG A 55 19.00 11.22 -4.01
CA ARG A 55 18.19 10.00 -4.29
C ARG A 55 17.65 9.32 -3.03
N ALA A 56 18.45 9.23 -1.98
CA ALA A 56 18.13 8.52 -0.75
C ALA A 56 18.83 9.15 0.46
N ILE A 57 18.24 8.95 1.65
CA ILE A 57 18.80 9.35 2.94
C ILE A 57 18.49 8.27 3.99
N VAL A 58 19.40 8.01 4.92
CA VAL A 58 19.22 7.00 5.96
C VAL A 58 20.05 7.32 7.21
N TYR A 59 19.41 7.25 8.38
CA TYR A 59 20.10 7.17 9.67
C TYR A 59 20.47 5.73 10.00
N SER A 60 21.56 5.52 10.72
CA SER A 60 21.86 4.21 11.31
C SER A 60 20.83 3.82 12.40
N PRO A 61 20.62 2.52 12.70
CA PRO A 61 19.66 2.08 13.72
C PRO A 61 19.87 2.68 15.12
N ASP A 62 21.11 3.05 15.45
CA ASP A 62 21.52 3.72 16.69
C ASP A 62 21.68 5.25 16.56
N GLY A 63 21.47 5.82 15.37
CA GLY A 63 21.65 7.24 15.10
C GLY A 63 23.09 7.78 15.12
N ARG A 64 24.12 6.95 15.33
CA ARG A 64 25.54 7.38 15.29
C ARG A 64 25.99 7.88 13.92
N PHE A 65 25.30 7.50 12.84
CA PHE A 65 25.64 7.86 11.47
C PHE A 65 24.43 8.35 10.67
N LEU A 66 24.69 9.28 9.77
CA LEU A 66 23.77 9.76 8.74
C LEU A 66 24.44 9.57 7.38
N ALA A 67 23.75 8.96 6.43
CA ALA A 67 24.23 8.79 5.07
C ALA A 67 23.19 9.26 4.04
N TRP A 68 23.63 9.91 2.96
CA TRP A 68 22.77 10.32 1.85
C TRP A 68 23.46 10.21 0.50
N ALA A 69 22.69 9.87 -0.53
CA ALA A 69 23.16 9.73 -1.90
C ALA A 69 22.83 10.99 -2.69
N ASN A 70 23.83 11.87 -2.89
CA ASN A 70 23.64 13.19 -3.52
C ASN A 70 23.66 13.17 -5.06
N GLY A 71 23.56 11.99 -5.67
CA GLY A 71 23.54 11.81 -7.14
C GLY A 71 24.90 11.92 -7.83
N SER A 72 25.95 12.33 -7.12
CA SER A 72 27.36 12.24 -7.56
C SER A 72 28.19 11.32 -6.65
N THR A 73 27.85 11.31 -5.35
CA THR A 73 28.55 10.60 -4.28
C THR A 73 27.55 10.14 -3.21
N VAL A 74 27.96 9.20 -2.36
CA VAL A 74 27.27 8.93 -1.09
C VAL A 74 28.09 9.56 0.03
N GLN A 75 27.53 10.56 0.70
CA GLN A 75 28.14 11.18 1.87
C GLN A 75 27.82 10.35 3.11
N LEU A 76 28.79 10.23 4.01
CA LEU A 76 28.67 9.53 5.28
C LEU A 76 29.23 10.42 6.41
N CYS A 77 28.37 10.78 7.36
CA CYS A 77 28.70 11.61 8.52
C CYS A 77 28.51 10.84 9.84
N ARG A 78 29.40 11.08 10.80
CA ARG A 78 29.18 10.75 12.22
C ARG A 78 28.30 11.84 12.84
N VAL A 79 27.31 11.42 13.61
CA VAL A 79 26.41 12.28 14.37
C VAL A 79 26.87 12.29 15.83
N GLY A 80 26.87 13.46 16.47
CA GLY A 80 27.17 13.59 17.90
C GLY A 80 26.72 14.93 18.47
N ALA A 81 26.97 15.15 19.77
CA ALA A 81 26.56 16.38 20.45
C ALA A 81 27.11 17.68 19.79
N GLY A 82 28.28 17.60 19.16
CA GLY A 82 28.89 18.71 18.40
C GLY A 82 28.31 18.94 16.99
N GLY A 83 27.33 18.13 16.53
CA GLY A 83 26.78 18.19 15.18
C GLY A 83 27.21 17.02 14.29
N TRP A 84 27.37 17.28 12.99
CA TRP A 84 27.64 16.27 11.96
C TRP A 84 29.05 16.41 11.40
N LYS A 85 29.90 15.41 11.62
CA LYS A 85 31.26 15.37 11.09
C LYS A 85 31.33 14.44 9.88
N PRO A 86 31.73 14.88 8.68
CA PRO A 86 31.96 13.98 7.55
C PRO A 86 33.07 12.96 7.88
N ILE A 87 32.83 11.70 7.51
CA ILE A 87 33.78 10.59 7.58
C ILE A 87 34.33 10.33 6.19
N ALA A 88 33.43 10.11 5.21
CA ALA A 88 33.80 9.71 3.86
C ALA A 88 32.80 10.20 2.81
N SER A 89 33.31 10.39 1.59
CA SER A 89 32.57 10.72 0.37
C SER A 89 32.80 9.59 -0.63
N LEU A 90 31.83 8.68 -0.74
CA LEU A 90 31.96 7.46 -1.53
C LEU A 90 31.62 7.74 -3.01
N PRO A 91 32.46 7.37 -4.00
CA PRO A 91 32.28 7.73 -5.41
C PRO A 91 31.22 6.85 -6.12
N ARG A 92 29.97 6.95 -5.66
CA ARG A 92 28.82 6.13 -6.10
C ARG A 92 27.66 7.02 -6.61
N PRO A 93 27.73 7.53 -7.86
CA PRO A 93 26.73 8.44 -8.43
C PRO A 93 25.41 7.76 -8.82
N LYS A 94 25.41 6.44 -9.05
CA LYS A 94 24.19 5.69 -9.44
C LYS A 94 23.42 5.17 -8.23
N ALA A 95 24.00 5.16 -7.02
CA ALA A 95 23.39 4.74 -5.77
C ALA A 95 22.00 5.35 -5.56
N CYS A 96 21.00 4.49 -5.36
CA CYS A 96 19.61 4.89 -5.18
C CYS A 96 18.95 4.29 -3.93
N HIS A 97 19.53 3.23 -3.33
CA HIS A 97 19.10 2.71 -2.04
C HIS A 97 20.29 2.61 -1.08
N LEU A 98 20.05 2.96 0.19
CA LEU A 98 21.03 2.96 1.28
C LEU A 98 20.45 2.24 2.49
N ARG A 99 21.22 1.36 3.14
CA ARG A 99 20.85 0.69 4.41
C ARG A 99 22.07 0.48 5.29
N PHE A 100 21.92 0.68 6.60
CA PHE A 100 22.91 0.28 7.60
C PHE A 100 22.63 -1.14 8.11
N SER A 101 23.66 -1.81 8.62
CA SER A 101 23.55 -3.06 9.38
C SER A 101 22.99 -2.82 10.80
N PRO A 102 22.50 -3.86 11.52
CA PRO A 102 21.78 -3.70 12.79
C PRO A 102 22.52 -3.00 13.93
N LEU A 103 23.84 -3.18 14.04
CA LEU A 103 24.73 -2.50 14.99
C LEU A 103 25.47 -1.33 14.34
N SER A 104 25.07 -0.94 13.12
CA SER A 104 25.59 0.21 12.37
C SER A 104 27.06 0.15 11.97
N ASN A 105 27.73 -0.99 12.08
CA ASN A 105 29.16 -1.09 11.73
C ASN A 105 29.38 -1.06 10.20
N TYR A 106 28.35 -1.34 9.41
CA TYR A 106 28.41 -1.38 7.95
C TYR A 106 27.32 -0.54 7.29
N LEU A 107 27.70 0.19 6.24
CA LEU A 107 26.80 0.88 5.31
C LEU A 107 26.74 0.10 3.99
N MET A 108 25.54 -0.23 3.54
CA MET A 108 25.26 -0.84 2.25
C MET A 108 24.74 0.20 1.25
N THR A 109 25.30 0.22 0.05
CA THR A 109 24.83 1.06 -1.07
C THR A 109 24.48 0.20 -2.27
N TRP A 110 23.29 0.41 -2.86
CA TRP A 110 22.89 -0.28 -4.09
C TRP A 110 22.61 0.70 -5.22
N GLU A 111 23.21 0.40 -6.38
CA GLU A 111 23.02 1.10 -7.64
C GLU A 111 22.17 0.24 -8.60
N VAL A 112 21.36 0.87 -9.47
CA VAL A 112 20.65 0.11 -10.51
C VAL A 112 21.67 -0.52 -11.46
N TYR A 113 21.65 -1.86 -11.53
CA TYR A 113 22.51 -2.63 -12.42
C TYR A 113 22.25 -2.26 -13.89
N THR A 114 23.28 -1.74 -14.57
CA THR A 114 23.20 -1.24 -15.95
C THR A 114 24.37 -1.78 -16.78
N GLU A 115 24.09 -2.66 -17.73
CA GLU A 115 25.08 -3.19 -18.69
C GLU A 115 25.30 -2.15 -19.81
N ASN A 116 26.32 -1.31 -19.65
CA ASN A 116 26.72 -0.33 -20.66
C ASN A 116 27.52 -1.04 -21.78
N PRO A 117 27.05 -1.09 -23.04
CA PRO A 117 27.69 -1.89 -24.10
C PRO A 117 29.13 -1.47 -24.46
N THR A 118 29.51 -0.25 -24.09
CA THR A 118 30.81 0.37 -24.36
C THR A 118 31.84 0.19 -23.23
N GLU A 119 31.43 -0.32 -22.06
CA GLU A 119 32.32 -0.46 -20.90
C GLU A 119 32.85 -1.89 -20.77
N THR A 120 34.18 -2.00 -20.60
CA THR A 120 34.86 -3.26 -20.27
C THR A 120 35.50 -3.12 -18.88
N PRO A 121 35.30 -4.06 -17.93
CA PRO A 121 34.45 -5.25 -18.02
C PRO A 121 32.95 -4.91 -18.07
N LYS A 122 32.18 -5.78 -18.75
CA LYS A 122 30.73 -5.63 -18.97
C LYS A 122 29.91 -5.80 -17.69
N GLU A 123 30.37 -6.67 -16.79
CA GLU A 123 29.73 -6.94 -15.51
C GLU A 123 30.49 -6.20 -14.40
N LYS A 124 29.83 -5.20 -13.80
CA LYS A 124 30.36 -4.41 -12.68
C LYS A 124 29.51 -4.65 -11.43
N PRO A 125 30.14 -4.80 -10.24
CA PRO A 125 29.40 -4.78 -8.97
C PRO A 125 28.52 -3.54 -8.84
N ASN A 126 27.33 -3.72 -8.29
CA ASN A 126 26.34 -2.66 -8.06
C ASN A 126 25.81 -2.66 -6.62
N LEU A 127 26.11 -3.70 -5.83
CA LEU A 127 25.97 -3.72 -4.39
C LEU A 127 27.35 -3.60 -3.76
N PHE A 128 27.54 -2.59 -2.91
CA PHE A 128 28.77 -2.32 -2.17
C PHE A 128 28.48 -2.20 -0.68
N ILE A 129 29.45 -2.60 0.14
CA ILE A 129 29.38 -2.51 1.61
C ILE A 129 30.67 -1.88 2.12
N TYR A 130 30.51 -0.90 3.01
CA TYR A 130 31.58 -0.10 3.59
C TYR A 130 31.56 -0.20 5.11
N ARG A 131 32.72 -0.13 5.76
CA ARG A 131 32.80 0.04 7.22
C ARG A 131 32.36 1.46 7.59
N ALA A 132 31.33 1.60 8.41
CA ALA A 132 30.71 2.90 8.72
C ALA A 132 31.64 3.88 9.47
N GLU A 133 32.64 3.37 10.21
CA GLU A 133 33.59 4.23 10.94
C GLU A 133 34.71 4.81 10.08
N THR A 134 35.04 4.19 8.93
CA THR A 134 36.18 4.58 8.07
C THR A 134 35.80 4.95 6.64
N GLY A 135 34.63 4.50 6.16
CA GLY A 135 34.23 4.59 4.74
C GLY A 135 34.96 3.61 3.82
N GLU A 136 35.75 2.69 4.36
CA GLU A 136 36.50 1.68 3.61
C GLU A 136 35.55 0.64 2.99
N GLU A 137 35.71 0.33 1.69
CA GLU A 137 34.95 -0.71 0.99
C GLU A 137 35.44 -2.11 1.41
N VAL A 138 34.55 -2.89 2.02
CA VAL A 138 34.89 -4.23 2.57
C VAL A 138 34.32 -5.38 1.76
N PHE A 139 33.34 -5.12 0.88
CA PHE A 139 32.70 -6.13 0.02
C PHE A 139 31.99 -5.48 -1.16
N SER A 140 32.03 -6.13 -2.32
CA SER A 140 31.27 -5.74 -3.50
C SER A 140 30.78 -6.97 -4.28
N ILE A 141 29.56 -6.89 -4.81
CA ILE A 141 28.93 -7.99 -5.56
C ILE A 141 27.91 -7.48 -6.58
N ILE A 142 27.55 -8.32 -7.54
CA ILE A 142 26.50 -8.07 -8.52
C ILE A 142 25.17 -8.58 -7.96
N GLN A 143 24.23 -7.65 -7.73
CA GLN A 143 22.86 -7.95 -7.32
C GLN A 143 21.89 -7.40 -8.38
N LYS A 144 21.50 -8.27 -9.33
CA LYS A 144 20.57 -7.92 -10.42
C LYS A 144 19.09 -7.83 -9.95
N ARG A 145 18.74 -8.27 -8.73
CA ARG A 145 17.40 -8.03 -8.14
C ARG A 145 17.29 -6.62 -7.54
N HIS A 146 16.17 -5.94 -7.80
CA HIS A 146 15.81 -4.68 -7.12
C HIS A 146 14.97 -4.91 -5.84
N GLN A 147 14.11 -5.92 -5.81
CA GLN A 147 13.44 -6.35 -4.58
C GLN A 147 14.39 -7.26 -3.80
N ASP A 148 14.42 -7.11 -2.47
CA ASP A 148 15.32 -7.83 -1.55
C ASP A 148 16.80 -7.75 -1.96
N TRP A 149 17.21 -6.55 -2.41
CA TRP A 149 18.60 -6.27 -2.80
C TRP A 149 19.58 -6.31 -1.61
N GLN A 150 19.07 -6.02 -0.41
CA GLN A 150 19.84 -5.86 0.82
C GLN A 150 20.29 -7.21 1.38
N MET A 151 21.42 -7.20 2.10
CA MET A 151 21.89 -8.37 2.83
C MET A 151 21.18 -8.44 4.18
N HIS A 152 20.75 -9.63 4.57
CA HIS A 152 20.10 -9.88 5.84
C HIS A 152 21.17 -10.21 6.89
N TRP A 153 21.11 -9.56 8.03
CA TRP A 153 22.07 -9.68 9.12
C TRP A 153 21.42 -10.30 10.35
N SER A 154 22.18 -11.06 11.14
CA SER A 154 21.82 -11.35 12.53
C SER A 154 21.88 -10.08 13.39
N CYS A 155 21.20 -10.07 14.55
CA CYS A 155 21.15 -8.87 15.42
C CYS A 155 22.51 -8.51 16.03
N ASP A 156 23.44 -9.47 16.10
CA ASP A 156 24.81 -9.33 16.58
C ASP A 156 25.83 -9.14 15.44
N GLU A 157 25.37 -9.04 14.19
CA GLU A 157 26.17 -9.01 12.95
C GLU A 157 27.11 -10.21 12.74
N SER A 158 27.06 -11.24 13.58
CA SER A 158 27.92 -12.43 13.47
C SER A 158 27.74 -13.20 12.16
N ILE A 159 26.55 -13.15 11.57
CA ILE A 159 26.18 -13.84 10.33
C ILE A 159 25.50 -12.84 9.39
N ALA A 160 25.91 -12.87 8.11
CA ALA A 160 25.28 -12.13 7.04
C ALA A 160 24.88 -13.07 5.88
N ALA A 161 23.70 -12.86 5.30
CA ALA A 161 23.11 -13.71 4.28
C ALA A 161 22.56 -12.90 3.09
N LEU A 162 22.98 -13.24 1.87
CA LEU A 162 22.57 -12.57 0.64
C LEU A 162 22.11 -13.57 -0.43
N LEU A 163 20.96 -13.31 -1.05
CA LEU A 163 20.43 -14.14 -2.15
C LEU A 163 20.90 -13.62 -3.51
N VAL A 164 21.78 -14.38 -4.19
CA VAL A 164 22.37 -14.03 -5.49
C VAL A 164 22.17 -15.19 -6.47
N GLY A 165 21.67 -14.92 -7.68
CA GLY A 165 21.50 -15.92 -8.75
C GLY A 165 20.47 -17.04 -8.50
N GLY A 166 19.97 -17.19 -7.27
CA GLY A 166 19.19 -18.36 -6.81
C GLY A 166 19.90 -19.20 -5.75
N GLU A 167 21.07 -18.78 -5.26
CA GLU A 167 21.73 -19.30 -4.07
C GLU A 167 21.72 -18.25 -2.95
N ALA A 168 21.40 -18.64 -1.72
CA ALA A 168 21.71 -17.85 -0.54
C ALA A 168 23.17 -18.12 -0.12
N LEU A 169 23.98 -17.06 -0.07
CA LEU A 169 25.37 -17.06 0.35
C LEU A 169 25.44 -16.57 1.79
N PHE A 170 26.14 -17.31 2.66
CA PHE A 170 26.32 -16.97 4.07
C PHE A 170 27.78 -16.66 4.40
N TYR A 171 27.99 -15.53 5.09
CA TYR A 171 29.27 -15.03 5.56
C TYR A 171 29.26 -14.99 7.10
N GLU A 172 30.37 -15.34 7.74
CA GLU A 172 30.54 -15.31 9.19
C GLU A 172 31.58 -14.26 9.59
N HIS A 173 31.18 -13.33 10.46
CA HIS A 173 31.97 -12.18 10.93
C HIS A 173 32.49 -12.31 12.37
N GLY A 174 32.25 -13.46 13.02
CA GLY A 174 32.78 -13.75 14.35
C GLY A 174 34.32 -13.85 14.39
N PRO A 175 34.93 -13.94 15.59
CA PRO A 175 36.40 -13.88 15.75
C PRO A 175 37.22 -14.93 14.98
N SER A 176 36.60 -16.05 14.61
CA SER A 176 37.18 -17.14 13.81
C SER A 176 36.63 -17.22 12.38
N GLY A 177 35.74 -16.30 11.98
CA GLY A 177 35.11 -16.29 10.67
C GLY A 177 35.98 -15.62 9.59
N PRO A 178 35.87 -16.03 8.30
CA PRO A 178 36.60 -15.40 7.21
C PRO A 178 36.08 -14.01 6.84
N GLY A 179 34.95 -13.57 7.44
CA GLY A 179 34.23 -12.35 7.05
C GLY A 179 33.81 -12.39 5.59
N PHE A 180 33.92 -11.25 4.92
CA PHE A 180 33.57 -11.13 3.50
C PHE A 180 34.52 -11.84 2.52
N LYS A 181 35.64 -12.40 2.99
CA LYS A 181 36.64 -13.04 2.10
C LYS A 181 36.17 -14.39 1.54
N GLN A 182 35.29 -15.10 2.24
CA GLN A 182 34.84 -16.44 1.83
C GLN A 182 33.39 -16.70 2.27
N VAL A 183 32.62 -17.33 1.39
CA VAL A 183 31.29 -17.85 1.69
C VAL A 183 31.43 -19.15 2.50
N VAL A 184 30.92 -19.19 3.72
CA VAL A 184 31.06 -20.33 4.65
C VAL A 184 30.00 -21.40 4.38
N LYS A 185 28.76 -21.00 4.05
CA LYS A 185 27.67 -21.89 3.64
C LYS A 185 26.96 -21.35 2.42
N ARG A 186 26.40 -22.26 1.61
CA ARG A 186 25.48 -21.93 0.50
C ARG A 186 24.20 -22.74 0.65
N PHE A 187 23.08 -22.15 0.27
CA PHE A 187 21.80 -22.85 0.14
C PHE A 187 21.20 -22.56 -1.25
N GLY A 188 21.15 -23.58 -2.10
CA GLY A 188 20.66 -23.46 -3.47
C GLY A 188 19.13 -23.55 -3.61
N SER A 189 18.65 -23.66 -4.85
CA SER A 189 17.22 -23.84 -5.18
C SER A 189 16.30 -22.65 -4.82
N LEU A 190 16.83 -21.44 -4.71
CA LEU A 190 16.09 -20.21 -4.40
C LEU A 190 15.89 -19.30 -5.62
N ARG A 191 15.82 -19.89 -6.83
CA ARG A 191 15.42 -19.15 -8.04
C ARG A 191 13.99 -18.62 -7.85
N ASN A 192 13.83 -17.31 -7.98
CA ASN A 192 12.61 -16.55 -7.64
C ASN A 192 12.14 -16.66 -6.16
N GLY A 193 12.89 -17.37 -5.32
CA GLY A 193 12.65 -17.47 -3.88
C GLY A 193 13.13 -16.26 -3.09
N GLY A 194 13.11 -16.37 -1.76
CA GLY A 194 13.54 -15.32 -0.83
C GLY A 194 14.22 -15.91 0.41
N ILE A 195 14.95 -15.07 1.15
CA ILE A 195 15.58 -15.40 2.43
C ILE A 195 15.32 -14.28 3.44
N SER A 196 15.15 -14.61 4.72
CA SER A 196 15.02 -13.63 5.80
C SER A 196 15.60 -14.16 7.12
N VAL A 197 16.72 -13.58 7.56
CA VAL A 197 17.37 -13.90 8.84
C VAL A 197 16.57 -13.28 10.00
N ALA A 198 16.36 -14.05 11.06
CA ALA A 198 15.67 -13.58 12.26
C ALA A 198 16.53 -12.57 13.05
N PRO A 199 15.98 -11.43 13.52
CA PRO A 199 16.68 -10.47 14.38
C PRO A 199 16.73 -10.94 15.85
N GLY A 200 16.75 -12.26 16.07
CA GLY A 200 16.79 -12.89 17.39
C GLY A 200 18.21 -13.27 17.83
N PRO A 201 18.39 -13.71 19.09
CA PRO A 201 19.69 -14.08 19.64
C PRO A 201 20.34 -15.22 18.85
N SER A 202 21.66 -15.20 18.77
CA SER A 202 22.46 -16.22 18.07
C SER A 202 22.41 -17.58 18.81
N PRO A 203 22.34 -18.73 18.09
CA PRO A 203 22.31 -18.86 16.64
C PRO A 203 20.95 -18.44 16.04
N PRO A 204 20.94 -17.62 14.96
CA PRO A 204 19.72 -17.11 14.36
C PRO A 204 18.95 -18.20 13.62
N HIS A 205 17.64 -18.00 13.54
CA HIS A 205 16.75 -18.76 12.67
C HIS A 205 16.65 -18.08 11.30
N ILE A 206 16.47 -18.86 10.24
CA ILE A 206 16.50 -18.37 8.86
C ILE A 206 15.24 -18.85 8.16
N GLY A 207 14.37 -17.90 7.79
CA GLY A 207 13.22 -18.14 6.92
C GLY A 207 13.68 -18.21 5.47
N VAL A 208 13.26 -19.27 4.77
CA VAL A 208 13.64 -19.56 3.39
C VAL A 208 12.38 -19.83 2.59
N TYR A 209 12.12 -19.01 1.58
CA TYR A 209 11.02 -19.20 0.64
C TYR A 209 11.52 -19.88 -0.65
N MET A 210 11.02 -21.10 -0.90
CA MET A 210 11.24 -21.88 -2.11
C MET A 210 9.93 -21.89 -2.93
N PRO A 211 9.88 -21.25 -4.12
CA PRO A 211 8.71 -21.29 -4.99
C PRO A 211 8.45 -22.68 -5.53
N GLY A 212 7.19 -23.01 -5.77
CA GLY A 212 6.77 -24.26 -6.38
C GLY A 212 7.20 -24.35 -7.85
N THR A 213 7.61 -25.53 -8.27
CA THR A 213 7.73 -25.88 -9.70
C THR A 213 6.38 -26.42 -10.21
N LYS A 214 6.21 -26.63 -11.52
CA LYS A 214 4.95 -27.14 -12.08
C LYS A 214 4.55 -28.48 -11.43
N GLY A 215 3.47 -28.46 -10.65
CA GLY A 215 2.94 -29.62 -9.92
C GLY A 215 3.44 -29.77 -8.47
N ALA A 216 4.39 -28.96 -8.01
CA ALA A 216 4.87 -28.94 -6.62
C ALA A 216 4.41 -27.67 -5.88
N PRO A 217 4.02 -27.75 -4.60
CA PRO A 217 3.64 -26.56 -3.83
C PRO A 217 4.85 -25.67 -3.55
N SER A 218 4.62 -24.36 -3.52
CA SER A 218 5.52 -23.39 -2.89
C SER A 218 5.69 -23.72 -1.40
N MET A 219 6.89 -23.53 -0.85
CA MET A 219 7.20 -23.86 0.54
C MET A 219 8.01 -22.75 1.21
N CYS A 220 7.59 -22.35 2.41
CA CYS A 220 8.49 -21.67 3.34
C CYS A 220 9.00 -22.69 4.35
N ARG A 221 10.32 -22.74 4.54
CA ARG A 221 10.97 -23.54 5.58
C ARG A 221 11.76 -22.64 6.51
N LEU A 222 11.80 -23.03 7.77
CA LEU A 222 12.60 -22.38 8.79
C LEU A 222 13.74 -23.29 9.20
N PHE A 223 14.96 -22.78 9.17
CA PHE A 223 16.17 -23.47 9.58
C PHE A 223 16.81 -22.77 10.80
N LYS A 224 17.71 -23.47 11.50
CA LYS A 224 18.47 -22.92 12.63
C LYS A 224 19.96 -23.00 12.30
N TYR A 225 20.62 -21.85 12.15
CA TYR A 225 22.02 -21.81 11.76
C TYR A 225 22.92 -22.57 12.78
N PRO A 226 23.98 -23.28 12.35
CA PRO A 226 24.44 -23.52 10.98
C PRO A 226 23.77 -24.72 10.28
N ASN A 227 22.77 -25.37 10.91
CA ASN A 227 22.04 -26.48 10.28
C ASN A 227 21.05 -25.96 9.22
N LEU A 228 21.48 -26.05 7.97
CA LEU A 228 20.73 -25.68 6.77
C LEU A 228 20.36 -26.91 5.92
N GLU A 229 20.35 -28.11 6.51
CA GLU A 229 20.01 -29.34 5.79
C GLU A 229 18.53 -29.33 5.37
N LEU A 230 18.28 -29.52 4.08
CA LEU A 230 16.92 -29.47 3.49
C LEU A 230 15.95 -30.47 4.14
N ASN A 231 16.47 -31.57 4.70
CA ASN A 231 15.72 -32.63 5.38
C ASN A 231 15.45 -32.35 6.87
N GLN A 232 16.08 -31.33 7.47
CA GLN A 232 15.93 -30.98 8.89
C GLN A 232 15.42 -29.53 9.11
N PRO A 233 14.30 -29.11 8.47
CA PRO A 233 13.69 -27.83 8.80
C PRO A 233 13.09 -27.87 10.21
N VAL A 234 13.28 -26.80 10.99
CA VAL A 234 12.64 -26.59 12.30
C VAL A 234 11.12 -26.51 12.15
N ALA A 235 10.67 -25.79 11.13
CA ALA A 235 9.26 -25.67 10.74
C ALA A 235 9.15 -25.61 9.21
N SER A 236 8.06 -26.13 8.64
CA SER A 236 7.79 -26.09 7.20
C SER A 236 6.32 -25.85 6.93
N LYS A 237 6.00 -24.93 6.01
CA LYS A 237 4.64 -24.65 5.53
C LYS A 237 4.60 -24.65 4.02
N SER A 238 3.63 -25.37 3.45
CA SER A 238 3.40 -25.46 2.01
C SER A 238 2.16 -24.65 1.59
N PHE A 239 2.20 -24.13 0.36
CA PHE A 239 1.17 -23.30 -0.25
C PHE A 239 1.00 -23.71 -1.72
N PHE A 240 -0.23 -23.90 -2.18
CA PHE A 240 -0.52 -24.23 -3.58
C PHE A 240 -0.77 -23.00 -4.46
N GLN A 241 -1.02 -21.84 -3.83
CA GLN A 241 -1.33 -20.56 -4.46
C GLN A 241 -0.52 -19.48 -3.74
N ALA A 242 0.75 -19.31 -4.14
CA ALA A 242 1.64 -18.27 -3.64
C ALA A 242 2.71 -18.00 -4.70
N ASP A 243 2.62 -16.85 -5.37
CA ASP A 243 3.60 -16.37 -6.34
C ASP A 243 4.72 -15.62 -5.58
N LYS A 244 4.32 -14.69 -4.70
CA LYS A 244 5.19 -13.93 -3.79
C LYS A 244 4.88 -14.24 -2.32
N VAL A 245 5.91 -14.20 -1.48
CA VAL A 245 5.79 -14.37 -0.02
C VAL A 245 6.66 -13.35 0.70
N ASP A 246 6.03 -12.43 1.43
CA ASP A 246 6.72 -11.45 2.28
C ASP A 246 6.94 -12.03 3.69
N MET A 247 8.20 -11.98 4.15
CA MET A 247 8.67 -12.63 5.39
C MET A 247 8.94 -11.62 6.51
N MET A 248 7.99 -11.48 7.43
CA MET A 248 7.98 -10.45 8.49
C MET A 248 8.28 -11.07 9.87
N TRP A 249 9.52 -10.90 10.33
CA TRP A 249 9.97 -11.30 11.67
C TRP A 249 9.52 -10.32 12.77
N ASN A 250 9.22 -10.84 13.96
CA ASN A 250 9.12 -10.01 15.16
C ASN A 250 10.52 -9.58 15.67
N ARG A 251 10.59 -8.50 16.47
CA ARG A 251 11.86 -7.90 16.94
C ARG A 251 12.72 -8.84 17.80
N LYS A 252 12.16 -9.91 18.35
CA LYS A 252 12.88 -10.94 19.15
C LYS A 252 13.29 -12.18 18.33
N GLY A 253 12.92 -12.28 17.06
CA GLY A 253 13.15 -13.47 16.23
C GLY A 253 12.40 -14.73 16.70
N THR A 254 11.36 -14.59 17.53
CA THR A 254 10.56 -15.71 18.10
C THR A 254 9.31 -16.03 17.29
N GLY A 255 9.00 -15.27 16.24
CA GLY A 255 7.84 -15.49 15.38
C GLY A 255 8.01 -14.82 14.03
N LEU A 256 7.55 -15.53 12.99
CA LEU A 256 7.60 -15.12 11.58
C LEU A 256 6.18 -15.13 11.01
N ILE A 257 5.72 -13.99 10.50
CA ILE A 257 4.52 -13.91 9.67
C ILE A 257 4.95 -14.04 8.20
N LEU A 258 4.19 -14.83 7.45
CA LEU A 258 4.28 -14.97 6.01
C LEU A 258 3.01 -14.40 5.39
N MET A 259 3.15 -13.36 4.58
CA MET A 259 2.06 -12.88 3.73
C MET A 259 2.27 -13.46 2.33
N THR A 260 1.47 -14.45 1.97
CA THR A 260 1.46 -15.05 0.62
C THR A 260 0.51 -14.26 -0.27
N SER A 261 0.90 -13.95 -1.50
CA SER A 261 0.02 -13.37 -2.52
C SER A 261 0.12 -14.12 -3.84
N THR A 262 -1.00 -14.23 -4.56
CA THR A 262 -1.02 -14.52 -6.00
C THR A 262 -1.33 -13.29 -6.83
N ASP A 263 -0.79 -13.21 -8.04
CA ASP A 263 -1.04 -12.11 -8.98
C ASP A 263 -2.35 -12.33 -9.78
N VAL A 264 -2.73 -13.60 -10.00
CA VAL A 264 -3.99 -13.99 -10.63
C VAL A 264 -4.59 -15.17 -9.87
N ASP A 265 -5.86 -15.04 -9.48
CA ASP A 265 -6.61 -16.14 -8.87
C ASP A 265 -7.08 -17.13 -9.94
N THR A 266 -6.52 -18.34 -9.92
CA THR A 266 -6.86 -19.42 -10.86
C THR A 266 -8.29 -19.94 -10.71
N SER A 267 -9.02 -19.58 -9.64
CA SER A 267 -10.45 -19.86 -9.51
C SER A 267 -11.35 -18.83 -10.21
N GLY A 268 -10.77 -17.71 -10.67
CA GLY A 268 -11.49 -16.66 -11.39
C GLY A 268 -12.38 -15.74 -10.52
N VAL A 269 -12.42 -15.96 -9.20
CA VAL A 269 -13.27 -15.19 -8.28
C VAL A 269 -12.71 -13.80 -8.02
N SER A 270 -11.38 -13.64 -7.96
CA SER A 270 -10.72 -12.37 -7.64
C SER A 270 -9.73 -11.88 -8.71
N TYR A 271 -10.09 -10.80 -9.41
CA TYR A 271 -9.23 -10.14 -10.42
C TYR A 271 -7.98 -9.47 -9.82
N TYR A 272 -7.91 -9.36 -8.49
CA TYR A 272 -6.78 -8.82 -7.73
C TYR A 272 -5.94 -9.93 -7.06
N GLY A 273 -6.14 -11.19 -7.45
CA GLY A 273 -5.51 -12.34 -6.83
C GLY A 273 -5.96 -12.57 -5.39
N LYS A 274 -5.27 -13.47 -4.69
CA LYS A 274 -5.61 -13.88 -3.33
C LYS A 274 -4.41 -13.65 -2.40
N GLN A 275 -4.67 -13.04 -1.25
CA GLN A 275 -3.71 -12.92 -0.16
C GLN A 275 -4.10 -13.86 0.99
N ALA A 276 -3.12 -14.39 1.71
CA ALA A 276 -3.33 -15.12 2.95
C ALA A 276 -2.18 -14.86 3.94
N LEU A 277 -2.47 -15.03 5.23
CA LEU A 277 -1.50 -14.86 6.30
C LEU A 277 -1.26 -16.19 7.01
N HIS A 278 0.01 -16.53 7.15
CA HIS A 278 0.47 -17.69 7.89
C HIS A 278 1.47 -17.26 8.95
N TYR A 279 1.53 -18.02 10.04
CA TYR A 279 2.46 -17.79 11.14
C TYR A 279 3.32 -19.02 11.35
N MET A 280 4.61 -18.83 11.60
CA MET A 280 5.57 -19.88 11.89
C MET A 280 6.43 -19.51 13.11
N THR A 281 6.72 -20.50 13.96
CA THR A 281 7.59 -20.33 15.14
C THR A 281 8.93 -21.06 14.96
N PRO A 282 10.00 -20.59 15.62
CA PRO A 282 11.22 -21.38 15.87
C PRO A 282 11.03 -22.62 16.76
N LYS A 283 9.80 -23.00 17.11
CA LYS A 283 9.48 -24.22 17.87
C LYS A 283 8.90 -25.35 17.00
N GLY A 284 8.57 -25.07 15.75
CA GLY A 284 7.94 -26.03 14.81
C GLY A 284 6.50 -25.71 14.47
N ASP A 285 5.80 -24.92 15.30
CA ASP A 285 4.40 -24.58 15.09
C ASP A 285 4.20 -23.78 13.79
N SER A 286 3.17 -24.13 13.00
CA SER A 286 2.78 -23.35 11.82
C SER A 286 1.26 -23.25 11.64
N CYS A 287 0.73 -22.03 11.78
CA CYS A 287 -0.71 -21.74 11.75
C CYS A 287 -1.11 -20.96 10.50
N GLY A 288 -2.40 -21.01 10.12
CA GLY A 288 -3.00 -20.08 9.17
C GLY A 288 -3.86 -19.08 9.92
N ILE A 289 -3.59 -17.79 9.76
CA ILE A 289 -4.33 -16.72 10.45
C ILE A 289 -5.67 -16.55 9.74
N GLN A 290 -6.75 -16.93 10.41
CA GLN A 290 -8.10 -16.78 9.87
C GLN A 290 -8.61 -15.35 10.07
N LEU A 291 -8.99 -14.70 8.97
CA LEU A 291 -9.49 -13.33 8.95
C LEU A 291 -11.03 -13.33 8.94
N LYS A 292 -11.65 -12.49 9.78
CA LYS A 292 -13.11 -12.46 9.99
C LYS A 292 -13.94 -11.84 8.85
N ALA A 293 -13.29 -11.38 7.78
CA ALA A 293 -13.92 -10.66 6.68
C ALA A 293 -13.11 -10.83 5.40
N GLU A 294 -13.81 -10.90 4.28
CA GLU A 294 -13.22 -11.03 2.95
C GLU A 294 -12.73 -9.69 2.40
N GLY A 295 -11.71 -9.76 1.54
CA GLY A 295 -11.05 -8.62 0.90
C GLY A 295 -9.52 -8.67 1.08
N PRO A 296 -8.82 -7.66 0.56
CA PRO A 296 -7.35 -7.60 0.65
C PRO A 296 -6.87 -7.33 2.07
N ILE A 297 -5.61 -7.68 2.33
CA ILE A 297 -4.84 -7.23 3.48
C ILE A 297 -4.12 -5.95 3.06
N HIS A 298 -4.39 -4.85 3.77
CA HIS A 298 -3.78 -3.54 3.48
C HIS A 298 -2.45 -3.37 4.19
N ASP A 299 -2.34 -3.86 5.42
CA ASP A 299 -1.13 -3.75 6.24
C ASP A 299 -1.07 -4.81 7.35
N VAL A 300 0.15 -5.16 7.77
CA VAL A 300 0.49 -6.12 8.81
C VAL A 300 1.68 -5.60 9.59
N ALA A 301 1.50 -5.29 10.87
CA ALA A 301 2.56 -4.76 11.72
C ALA A 301 2.72 -5.54 13.03
N TRP A 302 3.97 -5.87 13.35
CA TRP A 302 4.36 -6.47 14.63
C TRP A 302 4.40 -5.41 15.73
N SER A 303 3.86 -5.72 16.92
CA SER A 303 4.13 -4.93 18.12
C SER A 303 5.62 -5.01 18.47
N PRO A 304 6.32 -3.88 18.74
CA PRO A 304 7.72 -3.89 19.17
C PRO A 304 8.00 -4.72 20.43
N LYS A 305 7.00 -4.91 21.31
CA LYS A 305 7.08 -5.82 22.49
C LYS A 305 7.22 -7.30 22.08
N SER A 306 6.93 -7.63 20.82
CA SER A 306 7.05 -8.95 20.16
C SER A 306 6.14 -10.04 20.74
N THR A 307 5.02 -9.63 21.34
CA THR A 307 3.98 -10.50 21.93
C THR A 307 2.73 -10.61 21.07
N GLU A 308 2.51 -9.64 20.18
CA GLU A 308 1.26 -9.44 19.45
C GLU A 308 1.56 -8.80 18.07
N PHE A 309 0.62 -8.91 17.13
CA PHE A 309 0.64 -8.22 15.85
C PHE A 309 -0.76 -7.76 15.45
N CYS A 310 -0.86 -6.70 14.67
CA CYS A 310 -2.14 -6.23 14.13
C CYS A 310 -2.18 -6.39 12.61
N VAL A 311 -3.36 -6.72 12.09
CA VAL A 311 -3.65 -6.84 10.66
C VAL A 311 -4.79 -5.89 10.33
N VAL A 312 -4.67 -5.11 9.25
CA VAL A 312 -5.76 -4.31 8.66
C VAL A 312 -6.19 -4.98 7.35
N TYR A 313 -7.46 -5.38 7.27
CA TYR A 313 -7.95 -6.24 6.18
C TYR A 313 -9.43 -6.05 5.86
N GLY A 314 -9.83 -6.57 4.70
CA GLY A 314 -11.17 -6.54 4.17
C GLY A 314 -11.44 -5.32 3.26
N PHE A 315 -12.61 -5.30 2.62
CA PHE A 315 -13.05 -4.12 1.87
C PHE A 315 -13.33 -2.92 2.80
N MET A 316 -13.18 -1.70 2.30
CA MET A 316 -13.40 -0.48 3.10
C MET A 316 -14.89 -0.31 3.46
N PRO A 317 -15.24 0.00 4.73
CA PRO A 317 -14.37 0.27 5.88
C PRO A 317 -13.70 -1.00 6.45
N ALA A 318 -12.37 -0.99 6.50
CA ALA A 318 -11.56 -2.16 6.84
C ALA A 318 -11.60 -2.50 8.35
N ARG A 319 -11.56 -3.80 8.66
CA ARG A 319 -11.35 -4.28 10.03
C ARG A 319 -9.87 -4.11 10.38
N ALA A 320 -9.60 -3.85 11.66
CA ALA A 320 -8.28 -4.09 12.23
C ALA A 320 -8.46 -5.11 13.36
N THR A 321 -7.58 -6.09 13.46
CA THR A 321 -7.65 -7.11 14.50
C THR A 321 -6.26 -7.36 15.07
N LEU A 322 -6.16 -7.35 16.40
CA LEU A 322 -4.95 -7.63 17.17
C LEU A 322 -4.92 -9.14 17.50
N PHE A 323 -3.81 -9.79 17.18
CA PHE A 323 -3.59 -11.22 17.36
C PHE A 323 -2.42 -11.49 18.30
N ASN A 324 -2.48 -12.59 19.06
CA ASN A 324 -1.39 -13.07 19.90
C ASN A 324 -0.43 -14.02 19.13
N LEU A 325 0.64 -14.49 19.79
CA LEU A 325 1.57 -15.49 19.24
C LEU A 325 0.97 -16.89 18.97
N LYS A 326 -0.32 -17.14 19.27
CA LYS A 326 -1.05 -18.36 18.88
C LYS A 326 -1.94 -18.17 17.66
N CYS A 327 -2.05 -16.93 17.15
CA CYS A 327 -3.03 -16.48 16.16
C CYS A 327 -4.48 -16.39 16.68
N ASP A 328 -4.69 -16.37 17.99
CA ASP A 328 -6.00 -16.04 18.58
C ASP A 328 -6.23 -14.52 18.51
N VAL A 329 -7.49 -14.10 18.37
CA VAL A 329 -7.89 -12.69 18.41
C VAL A 329 -7.89 -12.17 19.85
N VAL A 330 -7.02 -11.19 20.14
CA VAL A 330 -6.92 -10.49 21.43
C VAL A 330 -7.92 -9.34 21.53
N TYR A 331 -8.07 -8.61 20.43
CA TYR A 331 -9.00 -7.47 20.29
C TYR A 331 -9.35 -7.25 18.81
N ASP A 332 -10.54 -6.73 18.54
CA ASP A 332 -11.07 -6.53 17.20
C ASP A 332 -11.65 -5.11 17.14
N PHE A 333 -10.98 -4.22 16.39
CA PHE A 333 -11.29 -2.79 16.36
C PHE A 333 -12.47 -2.52 15.41
N GLU A 334 -13.38 -1.63 15.82
CA GLU A 334 -14.54 -1.18 15.04
C GLU A 334 -14.16 -0.84 13.58
N PRO A 335 -14.90 -1.30 12.55
CA PRO A 335 -14.55 -1.09 11.14
C PRO A 335 -14.34 0.39 10.80
N GLY A 336 -13.24 0.71 10.11
CA GLY A 336 -12.82 2.08 9.88
C GLY A 336 -12.14 2.33 8.54
N ASN A 337 -12.10 3.59 8.12
CA ASN A 337 -11.44 4.01 6.88
C ASN A 337 -9.92 4.15 7.10
N ARG A 338 -9.24 3.01 7.30
CA ARG A 338 -7.80 2.88 7.60
C ARG A 338 -7.16 1.79 6.73
N ASN A 339 -5.92 2.01 6.32
CA ASN A 339 -5.13 1.10 5.47
C ASN A 339 -3.66 0.97 5.91
N SER A 340 -3.26 1.54 7.05
CA SER A 340 -1.88 1.44 7.56
C SER A 340 -1.83 1.48 9.10
N ILE A 341 -0.81 0.83 9.67
CA ILE A 341 -0.62 0.58 11.11
C ILE A 341 0.77 1.08 11.52
N PHE A 342 0.83 1.95 12.53
CA PHE A 342 2.09 2.47 13.05
C PHE A 342 2.15 2.32 14.57
N TYR A 343 2.96 1.37 15.05
CA TYR A 343 3.31 1.26 16.47
C TYR A 343 4.39 2.28 16.83
N ASN A 344 4.35 2.84 18.06
CA ASN A 344 5.50 3.54 18.61
C ASN A 344 6.59 2.56 19.08
N ASP A 345 7.85 2.99 19.21
CA ASP A 345 9.00 2.10 19.46
C ASP A 345 8.91 1.25 20.75
N PHE A 346 8.09 1.69 21.71
CA PHE A 346 7.77 0.96 22.95
C PHE A 346 6.68 -0.10 22.74
N GLY A 347 5.72 0.12 21.85
CA GLY A 347 4.56 -0.74 21.63
C GLY A 347 3.46 -0.61 22.70
N ASN A 348 3.29 0.57 23.30
CA ASN A 348 2.10 0.90 24.11
C ASN A 348 1.05 1.70 23.32
N LEU A 349 1.46 2.43 22.30
CA LEU A 349 0.57 3.15 21.40
C LEU A 349 0.57 2.52 20.01
N VAL A 350 -0.62 2.45 19.40
CA VAL A 350 -0.79 2.18 17.97
C VAL A 350 -1.58 3.30 17.32
N LEU A 351 -1.19 3.64 16.11
CA LEU A 351 -1.87 4.60 15.25
C LEU A 351 -2.39 3.87 14.01
N PHE A 352 -3.67 4.07 13.70
CA PHE A 352 -4.27 3.65 12.44
C PHE A 352 -4.42 4.85 11.51
N GLY A 353 -3.86 4.73 10.31
CA GLY A 353 -3.92 5.76 9.27
C GLY A 353 -4.78 5.33 8.09
N GLY A 354 -5.55 6.25 7.54
CA GLY A 354 -6.26 6.12 6.26
C GLY A 354 -5.65 7.03 5.21
N PHE A 355 -4.57 6.60 4.54
CA PHE A 355 -3.74 7.43 3.69
C PHE A 355 -3.85 7.12 2.19
N GLY A 356 -3.37 8.04 1.35
CA GLY A 356 -3.41 7.94 -0.12
C GLY A 356 -4.81 8.20 -0.68
N ASN A 357 -5.54 7.14 -1.06
CA ASN A 357 -6.89 7.27 -1.64
C ASN A 357 -7.98 7.50 -0.56
N LEU A 358 -7.62 7.32 0.71
CA LEU A 358 -8.46 7.57 1.87
C LEU A 358 -8.26 9.02 2.37
N PRO A 359 -9.27 9.62 3.04
CA PRO A 359 -9.29 11.06 3.33
C PRO A 359 -8.31 11.54 4.43
N GLY A 360 -7.34 10.74 4.86
CA GLY A 360 -6.36 11.13 5.88
C GLY A 360 -6.90 11.08 7.31
N TYR A 361 -7.80 10.15 7.63
CA TYR A 361 -8.20 9.95 9.02
C TYR A 361 -7.08 9.26 9.81
N ILE A 362 -6.85 9.73 11.03
CA ILE A 362 -5.90 9.18 11.99
C ILE A 362 -6.64 8.85 13.29
N GLU A 363 -6.40 7.64 13.80
CA GLU A 363 -6.88 7.18 15.10
C GLU A 363 -5.68 6.77 15.97
N THR A 364 -5.56 7.31 17.18
CA THR A 364 -4.55 6.88 18.16
C THR A 364 -5.21 6.06 19.26
N TRP A 365 -4.57 4.95 19.63
CA TRP A 365 -5.10 3.97 20.59
C TRP A 365 -4.03 3.60 21.64
N ASP A 366 -4.44 3.59 22.89
CA ASP A 366 -3.73 2.96 24.01
C ASP A 366 -4.01 1.45 23.96
N LEU A 367 -2.97 0.64 23.74
CA LEU A 367 -3.10 -0.82 23.68
C LEU A 367 -3.31 -1.47 25.06
N PRO A 368 -2.52 -1.17 26.12
CA PRO A 368 -2.79 -1.63 27.48
C PRO A 368 -4.22 -1.38 27.97
N ARG A 369 -4.78 -0.18 27.75
CA ARG A 369 -6.15 0.19 28.15
C ARG A 369 -7.21 -0.12 27.10
N ARG A 370 -6.81 -0.57 25.90
CA ARG A 370 -7.66 -0.84 24.73
C ARG A 370 -8.59 0.34 24.38
N LYS A 371 -8.10 1.56 24.56
CA LYS A 371 -8.89 2.80 24.53
C LYS A 371 -8.45 3.72 23.38
N LYS A 372 -9.41 4.21 22.60
CA LYS A 372 -9.18 5.25 21.60
C LYS A 372 -8.90 6.58 22.30
N LEU A 373 -7.71 7.15 22.06
CA LEU A 373 -7.25 8.41 22.67
C LEU A 373 -7.73 9.61 21.84
N ALA A 374 -7.49 9.57 20.53
CA ALA A 374 -7.91 10.61 19.60
C ALA A 374 -8.40 10.07 18.26
N SER A 375 -9.20 10.88 17.58
CA SER A 375 -9.63 10.70 16.19
C SER A 375 -9.56 12.06 15.53
N PHE A 376 -8.74 12.22 14.50
CA PHE A 376 -8.59 13.49 13.78
C PHE A 376 -8.27 13.25 12.30
N LYS A 377 -8.01 14.33 11.56
CA LYS A 377 -7.76 14.28 10.11
C LYS A 377 -6.48 15.00 9.74
N ALA A 378 -5.51 14.27 9.22
CA ALA A 378 -4.32 14.77 8.52
C ALA A 378 -4.48 14.43 7.01
N PRO A 379 -5.15 15.30 6.22
CA PRO A 379 -5.32 15.06 4.79
C PRO A 379 -3.97 14.96 4.06
N ASP A 380 -3.96 14.33 2.89
CA ASP A 380 -2.85 14.31 1.94
C ASP A 380 -1.51 13.73 2.47
N THR A 381 -1.51 13.14 3.67
CA THR A 381 -0.35 12.49 4.27
C THR A 381 0.10 11.30 3.42
N THR A 382 1.38 11.29 3.02
CA THR A 382 2.01 10.22 2.23
C THR A 382 2.99 9.38 3.05
N LEU A 383 3.55 9.97 4.12
CA LEU A 383 4.54 9.39 5.02
C LEU A 383 4.15 9.70 6.48
N LEU A 384 4.27 8.71 7.37
CA LEU A 384 4.10 8.89 8.82
C LEU A 384 5.26 8.22 9.55
N GLU A 385 5.84 8.92 10.53
CA GLU A 385 6.92 8.37 11.36
C GLU A 385 6.78 8.82 12.82
N TRP A 386 6.80 7.87 13.75
CA TRP A 386 6.85 8.15 15.19
C TRP A 386 8.18 8.80 15.58
N HIS A 387 8.12 9.78 16.48
CA HIS A 387 9.28 10.32 17.16
C HIS A 387 9.88 9.24 18.10
N PRO A 388 11.22 9.13 18.24
CA PRO A 388 11.85 8.08 19.06
C PRO A 388 11.47 8.08 20.55
N ALA A 389 10.98 9.20 21.10
CA ALA A 389 10.45 9.24 22.46
C ALA A 389 9.01 8.69 22.59
N GLY A 390 8.38 8.30 21.48
CA GLY A 390 7.11 7.56 21.43
C GLY A 390 5.86 8.36 21.85
N ASP A 391 6.02 9.66 22.08
CA ASP A 391 5.02 10.63 22.54
C ASP A 391 4.35 11.41 21.37
N THR A 392 5.12 11.61 20.31
CA THR A 392 4.79 12.44 19.16
C THR A 392 5.06 11.70 17.85
N PHE A 393 4.46 12.17 16.76
CA PHE A 393 4.69 11.60 15.42
C PHE A 393 4.58 12.68 14.35
N MET A 394 5.30 12.47 13.26
CA MET A 394 5.33 13.34 12.09
C MET A 394 4.47 12.75 10.98
N THR A 395 3.65 13.59 10.35
CA THR A 395 2.98 13.33 9.07
C THR A 395 3.59 14.23 8.01
N ALA A 396 3.98 13.69 6.85
CA ALA A 396 4.50 14.48 5.74
C ALA A 396 3.76 14.22 4.43
N THR A 397 3.68 15.27 3.61
CA THR A 397 3.13 15.24 2.24
C THR A 397 4.31 15.33 1.27
N THR A 398 4.61 14.24 0.57
CA THR A 398 5.85 14.10 -0.22
C THR A 398 5.62 13.79 -1.71
N ALA A 399 6.45 14.42 -2.53
CA ALA A 399 6.65 14.13 -3.94
C ALA A 399 7.51 12.86 -4.10
N PRO A 400 7.35 12.08 -5.19
CA PRO A 400 6.51 12.36 -6.35
C PRO A 400 5.02 12.03 -6.17
N ARG A 401 4.61 11.41 -5.05
CA ARG A 401 3.24 10.91 -4.84
C ARG A 401 2.22 12.05 -4.78
N LEU A 402 2.54 13.13 -4.08
CA LEU A 402 1.79 14.40 -4.12
C LEU A 402 2.78 15.56 -4.24
N ARG A 403 2.54 16.44 -5.22
CA ARG A 403 3.37 17.64 -5.54
C ARG A 403 2.68 18.96 -5.18
N MET A 404 1.62 18.89 -4.37
CA MET A 404 0.80 20.01 -3.90
C MET A 404 0.77 19.95 -2.38
N SER A 405 0.82 21.11 -1.72
CA SER A 405 0.85 21.23 -0.25
C SER A 405 1.93 20.33 0.39
N ASN A 406 3.12 20.29 -0.23
CA ASN A 406 4.26 19.58 0.32
C ASN A 406 4.71 20.26 1.64
N GLY A 407 5.03 19.46 2.64
CA GLY A 407 5.28 19.95 4.00
C GLY A 407 5.23 18.81 5.01
N PHE A 408 5.48 19.12 6.28
CA PHE A 408 5.35 18.17 7.39
C PHE A 408 4.70 18.81 8.61
N LYS A 409 4.06 17.97 9.43
CA LYS A 409 3.35 18.36 10.65
C LYS A 409 3.67 17.38 11.76
N VAL A 410 3.87 17.88 12.97
CA VAL A 410 4.18 17.06 14.16
C VAL A 410 3.03 17.13 15.15
N TRP A 411 2.55 15.96 15.55
CA TRP A 411 1.38 15.77 16.39
C TRP A 411 1.77 15.04 17.68
N HIS A 412 1.06 15.32 18.77
CA HIS A 412 1.08 14.53 19.99
C HIS A 412 0.11 13.35 19.90
N TYR A 413 0.31 12.27 20.68
CA TYR A 413 -0.60 11.12 20.70
C TYR A 413 -2.06 11.49 21.04
N SER A 414 -2.29 12.59 21.74
CA SER A 414 -3.63 13.14 22.04
C SER A 414 -4.33 13.81 20.84
N GLY A 415 -3.72 13.83 19.66
CA GLY A 415 -4.22 14.51 18.46
C GLY A 415 -3.96 16.02 18.42
N ALA A 416 -3.16 16.54 19.35
CA ALA A 416 -2.76 17.95 19.35
C ALA A 416 -1.70 18.20 18.26
N LEU A 417 -1.94 19.16 17.37
CA LEU A 417 -0.91 19.66 16.45
C LEU A 417 0.10 20.50 17.24
N LEU A 418 1.36 20.09 17.27
CA LEU A 418 2.44 20.80 17.97
C LEU A 418 3.21 21.73 17.03
N GLY A 419 3.33 21.38 15.75
CA GLY A 419 3.98 22.23 14.75
C GLY A 419 3.64 21.83 13.32
N GLU A 420 3.66 22.80 12.42
CA GLU A 420 3.35 22.67 10.99
C GLU A 420 4.40 23.45 10.20
N TYR A 421 4.92 22.86 9.12
CA TYR A 421 5.88 23.48 8.23
C TYR A 421 5.54 23.20 6.76
N ASP A 422 5.14 24.24 6.04
CA ASP A 422 4.86 24.21 4.60
C ASP A 422 6.17 24.34 3.80
N TRP A 423 6.45 23.37 2.93
CA TRP A 423 7.70 23.31 2.18
C TRP A 423 7.58 24.01 0.82
N SER A 424 8.46 24.99 0.58
CA SER A 424 8.52 25.72 -0.70
C SER A 424 9.20 24.90 -1.81
N GLY A 425 8.46 23.96 -2.40
CA GLY A 425 8.85 23.14 -3.55
C GLY A 425 8.56 21.65 -3.34
N GLU A 426 9.28 20.77 -4.04
CA GLU A 426 9.11 19.33 -3.87
C GLU A 426 9.88 18.82 -2.63
N LEU A 427 9.12 18.46 -1.59
CA LEU A 427 9.59 17.69 -0.44
C LEU A 427 9.59 16.20 -0.81
N LEU A 428 10.70 15.50 -0.66
CA LEU A 428 10.84 14.11 -1.13
C LEU A 428 10.69 13.10 0.02
N GLU A 429 11.31 13.39 1.16
CA GLU A 429 11.37 12.51 2.33
C GLU A 429 11.77 13.31 3.56
N VAL A 430 11.24 12.96 4.74
CA VAL A 430 11.66 13.53 6.03
C VAL A 430 11.76 12.38 7.01
N ILE A 431 12.88 12.27 7.72
CA ILE A 431 13.12 11.19 8.69
C ILE A 431 13.56 11.74 10.04
N TRP A 432 13.14 11.10 11.14
CA TRP A 432 13.68 11.41 12.47
C TRP A 432 15.08 10.82 12.67
N GLN A 433 15.95 11.56 13.37
CA GLN A 433 17.15 10.98 13.98
C GLN A 433 16.77 9.76 14.82
N LYS A 434 17.47 8.64 14.61
CA LYS A 434 17.33 7.41 15.42
C LYS A 434 18.23 7.44 16.65
N TYR A 435 17.96 6.54 17.60
CA TYR A 435 18.68 6.44 18.87
C TYR A 435 18.72 4.97 19.31
N PRO A 436 19.75 4.54 20.08
CA PRO A 436 19.82 3.16 20.53
C PRO A 436 18.69 2.83 21.52
N PRO A 437 18.21 1.57 21.55
CA PRO A 437 17.13 1.15 22.45
C PRO A 437 17.42 1.47 23.91
N GLY A 438 16.46 2.06 24.62
CA GLY A 438 16.60 2.47 26.02
C GLY A 438 17.08 3.92 26.24
N THR A 439 17.39 4.67 25.19
CA THR A 439 17.71 6.11 25.29
C THR A 439 16.54 6.92 25.88
N TYR A 440 15.31 6.60 25.44
CA TYR A 440 14.08 7.20 25.96
C TYR A 440 13.34 6.19 26.84
N LYS A 441 12.59 6.69 27.83
CA LYS A 441 11.72 5.89 28.70
C LYS A 441 10.31 5.81 28.11
N GLU A 442 9.58 4.74 28.40
CA GLU A 442 8.20 4.54 27.93
C GLU A 442 7.32 5.71 28.43
N PRO A 443 6.63 6.45 27.54
CA PRO A 443 5.91 7.66 27.93
C PRO A 443 4.65 7.32 28.75
N ALA A 444 4.43 8.07 29.82
CA ALA A 444 3.21 7.97 30.62
C ALA A 444 2.02 8.53 29.84
N ILE A 445 1.05 7.66 29.51
CA ILE A 445 -0.15 8.04 28.76
C ILE A 445 -1.11 8.79 29.70
N SER A 446 -1.33 10.07 29.42
CA SER A 446 -2.38 10.88 30.05
C SER A 446 -3.63 10.91 29.17
N ASP A 447 -4.80 10.99 29.80
CA ASP A 447 -6.08 11.25 29.12
C ASP A 447 -6.31 12.75 28.86
N GLU A 448 -5.44 13.62 29.38
CA GLU A 448 -5.51 15.07 29.18
C GLU A 448 -5.20 15.44 27.73
N LYS A 449 -6.19 16.01 27.05
CA LYS A 449 -6.04 16.50 25.67
C LYS A 449 -5.34 17.85 25.67
N LEU A 450 -4.04 17.86 25.38
CA LEU A 450 -3.30 19.09 25.09
C LEU A 450 -4.00 19.89 23.98
N VAL A 451 -4.07 21.20 24.14
CA VAL A 451 -4.65 22.10 23.13
C VAL A 451 -3.61 22.37 22.05
N GLY A 452 -3.76 21.72 20.91
CA GLY A 452 -2.89 21.92 19.75
C GLY A 452 -3.18 23.22 18.99
N ILE A 453 -2.26 23.57 18.10
CA ILE A 453 -2.37 24.70 17.18
C ILE A 453 -3.50 24.44 16.16
N VAL A 454 -4.24 25.46 15.75
CA VAL A 454 -5.16 25.37 14.61
C VAL A 454 -4.33 25.40 13.33
N SER A 455 -4.40 24.34 12.53
CA SER A 455 -3.58 24.19 11.32
C SER A 455 -3.80 25.33 10.32
N ALA A 456 -2.71 25.85 9.75
CA ALA A 456 -2.71 26.99 8.84
C ALA A 456 -3.13 26.61 7.40
N THR A 457 -3.02 25.33 7.02
CA THR A 457 -3.47 24.85 5.70
C THR A 457 -4.96 25.20 5.47
N PRO A 458 -5.32 25.92 4.38
CA PRO A 458 -6.71 26.24 4.10
C PRO A 458 -7.51 24.96 3.80
N VAL A 459 -8.46 24.64 4.68
CA VAL A 459 -9.38 23.51 4.47
C VAL A 459 -10.19 23.77 3.20
N ALA A 460 -9.96 22.94 2.18
CA ALA A 460 -10.64 23.05 0.89
C ALA A 460 -12.17 23.20 1.08
N SER A 461 -12.73 24.29 0.56
CA SER A 461 -14.10 24.67 0.85
C SER A 461 -15.07 23.59 0.36
N LYS A 462 -16.14 23.34 1.12
CA LYS A 462 -17.20 22.38 0.75
C LYS A 462 -18.08 22.88 -0.42
N GLN A 463 -17.60 23.84 -1.21
CA GLN A 463 -18.32 24.40 -2.35
C GLN A 463 -18.39 23.38 -3.48
N LYS A 464 -19.62 23.06 -3.88
CA LYS A 464 -19.95 22.13 -4.94
C LYS A 464 -19.40 22.64 -6.28
N TYR A 465 -18.48 21.91 -6.90
CA TYR A 465 -17.81 22.33 -8.13
C TYR A 465 -18.80 22.68 -9.25
N ILE A 466 -18.76 23.92 -9.74
CA ILE A 466 -19.53 24.39 -10.89
C ILE A 466 -18.63 24.39 -12.14
N PRO A 467 -18.97 23.59 -13.18
CA PRO A 467 -18.15 23.49 -14.39
C PRO A 467 -18.12 24.82 -15.15
N PRO A 468 -17.02 25.14 -15.87
CA PRO A 468 -16.79 26.48 -16.44
C PRO A 468 -17.96 27.05 -17.24
N GLY A 469 -18.56 26.26 -18.15
CA GLY A 469 -19.67 26.70 -19.00
C GLY A 469 -21.01 26.96 -18.28
N ALA A 470 -21.12 26.65 -16.98
CA ALA A 470 -22.30 26.96 -16.17
C ALA A 470 -22.16 28.24 -15.33
N ARG A 471 -20.93 28.78 -15.17
CA ARG A 471 -20.61 29.86 -14.22
C ARG A 471 -21.29 31.20 -14.54
N GLY A 472 -21.65 31.45 -15.79
CA GLY A 472 -22.36 32.67 -16.20
C GLY A 472 -23.89 32.59 -16.05
N ASN A 473 -24.46 31.40 -15.87
CA ASN A 473 -25.92 31.18 -15.85
C ASN A 473 -26.46 30.76 -14.47
N VAL A 474 -25.59 30.55 -13.48
CA VAL A 474 -25.97 30.05 -12.15
C VAL A 474 -25.34 30.90 -11.06
N THR A 475 -26.17 31.59 -10.29
CA THR A 475 -25.74 32.32 -9.08
C THR A 475 -26.03 31.46 -7.85
N VAL A 476 -25.14 31.53 -6.84
CA VAL A 476 -25.29 30.80 -5.57
C VAL A 476 -25.62 31.80 -4.46
N THR A 477 -26.70 31.54 -3.71
CA THR A 477 -27.07 32.35 -2.54
C THR A 477 -26.16 32.07 -1.34
N ALA A 478 -26.19 32.93 -0.32
CA ALA A 478 -25.48 32.67 0.95
C ALA A 478 -25.95 31.39 1.67
N SER A 479 -27.18 30.90 1.38
CA SER A 479 -27.70 29.62 1.85
C SER A 479 -27.22 28.40 1.05
N GLY A 480 -26.46 28.60 -0.04
CA GLY A 480 -25.94 27.54 -0.90
C GLY A 480 -26.88 27.06 -2.00
N GLU A 481 -28.00 27.74 -2.23
CA GLU A 481 -28.96 27.39 -3.29
C GLU A 481 -28.54 28.00 -4.65
N THR A 482 -28.75 27.22 -5.72
CA THR A 482 -28.36 27.58 -7.08
C THR A 482 -29.55 28.13 -7.88
N ILE A 483 -29.51 29.42 -8.24
CA ILE A 483 -30.52 30.10 -9.06
C ILE A 483 -30.06 30.09 -10.52
N ASP A 484 -30.91 29.60 -11.43
CA ASP A 484 -30.68 29.47 -12.88
C ASP A 484 -31.26 30.70 -13.59
N LEU A 485 -30.40 31.61 -14.08
CA LEU A 485 -30.76 32.97 -14.53
C LEU A 485 -31.14 33.07 -16.02
N ARG A 486 -31.36 31.94 -16.71
CA ARG A 486 -31.65 31.95 -18.15
C ARG A 486 -33.00 32.64 -18.45
N PRO A 487 -33.06 33.58 -19.42
CA PRO A 487 -34.26 34.37 -19.68
C PRO A 487 -35.43 33.49 -20.19
N PRO A 488 -36.69 33.85 -19.89
CA PRO A 488 -37.86 33.16 -20.44
C PRO A 488 -37.90 33.23 -21.97
N ILE A 489 -38.43 32.19 -22.60
CA ILE A 489 -38.70 32.17 -24.04
C ILE A 489 -39.88 33.12 -24.33
N PRO A 490 -39.75 34.09 -25.25
CA PRO A 490 -40.86 34.99 -25.60
C PRO A 490 -42.13 34.22 -26.00
N GLY A 491 -43.28 34.64 -25.47
CA GLY A 491 -44.57 34.02 -25.75
C GLY A 491 -45.03 32.91 -24.79
N LEU A 492 -44.24 32.54 -23.76
CA LEU A 492 -44.69 31.64 -22.70
C LEU A 492 -44.48 32.21 -21.28
N PRO A 493 -45.29 31.79 -20.28
CA PRO A 493 -45.15 32.28 -18.91
C PRO A 493 -43.78 32.02 -18.29
N ALA A 494 -43.32 32.92 -17.42
CA ALA A 494 -42.09 32.76 -16.67
C ALA A 494 -42.09 31.42 -15.88
N GLY A 495 -41.05 30.61 -16.07
CA GLY A 495 -40.94 29.28 -15.46
C GLY A 495 -41.56 28.12 -16.26
N TYR A 496 -42.19 28.36 -17.41
CA TYR A 496 -42.72 27.28 -18.26
C TYR A 496 -41.59 26.38 -18.80
N ARG A 497 -41.63 25.08 -18.49
CA ARG A 497 -40.63 24.08 -18.88
C ARG A 497 -41.20 23.18 -19.97
N SER A 498 -40.41 22.84 -20.98
CA SER A 498 -40.88 21.91 -22.02
C SER A 498 -41.21 20.54 -21.45
N SER A 499 -42.13 19.80 -22.08
CA SER A 499 -42.52 18.45 -21.62
C SER A 499 -41.31 17.49 -21.53
N VAL A 500 -40.29 17.70 -22.37
CA VAL A 500 -39.00 17.01 -22.32
C VAL A 500 -38.20 17.41 -21.07
N GLN A 501 -38.08 18.70 -20.77
CA GLN A 501 -37.42 19.18 -19.54
C GLN A 501 -38.13 18.73 -18.27
N ILE A 502 -39.47 18.64 -18.27
CA ILE A 502 -40.27 18.09 -17.16
C ILE A 502 -39.99 16.59 -17.01
N LYS A 503 -39.94 15.82 -18.10
CA LYS A 503 -39.57 14.39 -18.05
C LYS A 503 -38.15 14.18 -17.53
N THR A 504 -37.16 14.94 -18.01
CA THR A 504 -35.76 14.83 -17.57
C THR A 504 -35.57 15.28 -16.12
N SER A 505 -36.18 16.39 -15.70
CA SER A 505 -36.11 16.83 -14.29
C SER A 505 -36.84 15.88 -13.34
N ARG A 506 -37.96 15.27 -13.74
CA ARG A 506 -38.61 14.19 -12.96
C ARG A 506 -37.74 12.92 -12.91
N LYS A 507 -37.08 12.53 -14.01
CA LYS A 507 -36.13 11.40 -14.05
C LYS A 507 -34.94 11.66 -13.11
N ASN A 508 -34.36 12.85 -13.15
CA ASN A 508 -33.23 13.24 -12.30
C ASN A 508 -33.63 13.39 -10.83
N LYS A 509 -34.81 13.95 -10.52
CA LYS A 509 -35.32 14.00 -9.13
C LYS A 509 -35.67 12.61 -8.58
N LYS A 510 -36.19 11.70 -9.41
CA LYS A 510 -36.40 10.29 -9.03
C LYS A 510 -35.08 9.53 -8.82
N ALA A 511 -34.05 9.83 -9.60
CA ALA A 511 -32.70 9.30 -9.40
C ALA A 511 -32.04 9.86 -8.13
N ALA A 512 -32.12 11.18 -7.90
CA ALA A 512 -31.61 11.84 -6.70
C ALA A 512 -32.31 11.35 -5.43
N ASN A 513 -33.65 11.22 -5.45
CA ASN A 513 -34.39 10.64 -4.33
C ASN A 513 -34.06 9.16 -4.13
N LYS A 514 -33.77 8.37 -5.18
CA LYS A 514 -33.31 6.98 -5.03
C LYS A 514 -31.90 6.90 -4.43
N ALA A 515 -31.00 7.82 -4.80
CA ALA A 515 -29.67 7.92 -4.21
C ALA A 515 -29.71 8.39 -2.74
N ALA A 516 -30.56 9.38 -2.43
CA ALA A 516 -30.78 9.84 -1.05
C ALA A 516 -31.45 8.76 -0.18
N ALA A 517 -32.41 8.01 -0.72
CA ALA A 517 -33.02 6.87 -0.03
C ALA A 517 -32.03 5.72 0.18
N ALA A 518 -31.13 5.45 -0.78
CA ALA A 518 -30.04 4.49 -0.61
C ALA A 518 -29.04 4.94 0.47
N ALA A 519 -28.69 6.24 0.51
CA ALA A 519 -27.84 6.80 1.55
C ALA A 519 -28.52 6.77 2.94
N ALA A 520 -29.82 7.07 3.03
CA ALA A 520 -30.58 6.97 4.26
C ALA A 520 -30.74 5.52 4.74
N ALA A 521 -30.99 4.57 3.84
CA ALA A 521 -31.03 3.14 4.16
C ALA A 521 -29.67 2.62 4.64
N ALA A 522 -28.56 3.13 4.11
CA ALA A 522 -27.21 2.82 4.59
C ALA A 522 -26.89 3.42 5.98
N VAL A 523 -27.67 4.41 6.44
CA VAL A 523 -27.56 4.99 7.80
C VAL A 523 -28.54 4.32 8.78
N ALA A 524 -29.70 3.86 8.32
CA ALA A 524 -30.73 3.23 9.14
C ALA A 524 -30.51 1.71 9.39
N ALA A 525 -29.44 1.12 8.86
CA ALA A 525 -29.16 -0.32 8.94
C ALA A 525 -28.25 -0.73 10.12
N VAL A 526 -28.28 0.01 11.24
CA VAL A 526 -27.55 -0.32 12.47
C VAL A 526 -28.54 -0.45 13.64
N PRO A 527 -28.72 -1.64 14.23
CA PRO A 527 -29.58 -1.81 15.40
C PRO A 527 -28.84 -1.38 16.68
N GLY A 528 -29.20 -0.22 17.23
CA GLY A 528 -28.85 0.19 18.60
C GLY A 528 -29.97 -0.21 19.57
N ASN A 529 -29.62 -0.83 20.70
CA ASN A 529 -30.59 -1.36 21.67
C ASN A 529 -30.27 -0.91 23.10
N GLU A 530 -30.95 0.14 23.54
CA GLU A 530 -31.13 0.60 24.93
C GLU A 530 -32.58 1.16 24.99
N GLY A 531 -33.35 1.12 26.07
CA GLY A 531 -33.16 0.62 27.43
C GLY A 531 -34.29 1.21 28.29
N GLU A 532 -35.16 0.39 28.89
CA GLU A 532 -36.43 0.86 29.48
C GLU A 532 -36.29 1.54 30.85
N VAL A 533 -36.99 2.67 31.06
CA VAL A 533 -37.49 3.11 32.39
C VAL A 533 -38.85 3.83 32.26
N GLY A 534 -39.96 3.11 32.51
CA GLY A 534 -41.30 3.65 32.82
C GLY A 534 -42.08 4.40 31.72
N GLY A 535 -43.43 4.36 31.67
CA GLY A 535 -44.37 3.53 32.43
C GLY A 535 -45.82 4.05 32.33
N GLU A 536 -46.75 3.20 31.91
CA GLU A 536 -48.23 3.34 32.02
C GLU A 536 -48.93 4.52 31.27
N THR A 537 -50.20 4.45 30.82
CA THR A 537 -51.13 3.35 30.43
C THR A 537 -52.19 3.92 29.44
N ALA A 538 -52.79 3.09 28.56
CA ALA A 538 -54.23 3.10 28.15
C ALA A 538 -54.55 2.37 26.81
N THR A 539 -55.51 1.42 26.87
CA THR A 539 -56.51 0.94 25.87
C THR A 539 -56.30 1.13 24.33
N VAL A 540 -56.35 0.13 23.42
CA VAL A 540 -57.37 -0.93 23.11
C VAL A 540 -58.66 -0.37 22.44
N ALA A 541 -59.20 -0.79 21.28
CA ALA A 541 -58.74 -1.70 20.19
C ALA A 541 -59.51 -1.46 18.81
N PRO A 542 -59.96 -2.42 17.93
CA PRO A 542 -59.63 -2.33 16.48
C PRO A 542 -60.81 -2.23 15.43
N PRO A 543 -60.99 -3.08 14.37
CA PRO A 543 -60.66 -2.69 12.98
C PRO A 543 -61.74 -2.92 11.87
N ALA A 544 -61.45 -2.46 10.63
CA ALA A 544 -62.09 -2.90 9.37
C ALA A 544 -61.03 -3.07 8.24
N VAL A 545 -60.93 -4.07 7.35
CA VAL A 545 -61.87 -5.03 6.68
C VAL A 545 -62.66 -4.36 5.53
N SER A 546 -62.74 -4.82 4.26
CA SER A 546 -62.08 -5.85 3.41
C SER A 546 -62.33 -5.47 1.91
N ARG A 547 -61.98 -6.14 0.78
CA ARG A 547 -61.68 -7.52 0.29
C ARG A 547 -60.53 -7.44 -0.76
N LYS A 548 -59.80 -8.47 -1.27
CA LYS A 548 -59.84 -9.96 -1.44
C LYS A 548 -60.11 -10.48 -2.88
N ALA A 549 -59.05 -11.07 -3.47
CA ALA A 549 -58.93 -12.03 -4.59
C ALA A 549 -57.44 -12.54 -4.58
N LYS A 550 -56.96 -13.75 -4.93
CA LYS A 550 -57.45 -15.09 -5.34
C LYS A 550 -58.22 -15.18 -6.68
N LYS A 551 -57.96 -16.12 -7.60
CA LYS A 551 -57.26 -17.45 -7.60
C LYS A 551 -56.34 -17.61 -8.85
N ASN A 552 -55.61 -18.69 -9.18
CA ASN A 552 -55.34 -20.03 -8.61
C ASN A 552 -53.90 -20.52 -9.01
N ALA A 553 -53.50 -21.77 -8.69
CA ALA A 553 -52.12 -22.29 -8.87
C ALA A 553 -52.03 -23.68 -9.58
N LYS A 554 -50.79 -24.23 -9.66
CA LYS A 554 -50.28 -25.48 -10.30
C LYS A 554 -49.70 -25.29 -11.72
N ASN A 555 -48.61 -25.96 -12.15
CA ASN A 555 -47.74 -26.95 -11.48
C ASN A 555 -46.29 -26.97 -12.05
N ASN A 556 -45.33 -27.49 -11.25
CA ASN A 556 -44.02 -28.11 -11.56
C ASN A 556 -43.16 -27.64 -12.77
N HIS A 557 -41.89 -27.25 -12.57
CA HIS A 557 -40.70 -28.14 -12.55
C HIS A 557 -39.37 -27.33 -12.52
N VAL A 558 -38.26 -28.02 -12.28
CA VAL A 558 -36.85 -27.59 -12.13
C VAL A 558 -36.27 -26.94 -13.40
N ASP A 559 -35.56 -25.81 -13.28
CA ASP A 559 -34.10 -25.76 -13.59
C ASP A 559 -33.35 -24.58 -12.91
N THR A 560 -32.03 -24.72 -12.91
CA THR A 560 -30.95 -23.87 -12.41
C THR A 560 -30.65 -22.74 -13.40
N GLY A 561 -30.16 -21.58 -12.92
CA GLY A 561 -29.85 -20.45 -13.81
C GLY A 561 -28.97 -19.38 -13.17
N ASP A 562 -27.66 -19.47 -13.43
CA ASP A 562 -26.63 -18.51 -13.01
C ASP A 562 -26.40 -17.42 -14.09
N LEU A 563 -25.38 -16.58 -13.86
CA LEU A 563 -24.65 -15.72 -14.81
C LEU A 563 -25.08 -14.25 -14.89
N THR A 564 -24.49 -13.48 -13.97
CA THR A 564 -23.80 -12.25 -14.34
C THR A 564 -22.94 -12.42 -15.60
N ASN A 565 -22.74 -11.34 -16.37
CA ASN A 565 -21.55 -11.25 -17.23
C ASN A 565 -20.93 -9.85 -17.17
N GLY A 566 -19.60 -9.80 -17.05
CA GLY A 566 -18.81 -8.59 -17.16
C GLY A 566 -18.43 -8.27 -18.61
N ASN A 567 -17.47 -7.37 -18.78
CA ASN A 567 -16.84 -7.12 -20.07
C ASN A 567 -15.38 -6.70 -19.84
N ALA A 568 -14.45 -7.57 -20.19
CA ALA A 568 -13.01 -7.31 -20.17
C ALA A 568 -12.43 -7.48 -21.58
N ASN A 569 -11.37 -6.75 -21.89
CA ASN A 569 -10.86 -6.59 -23.26
C ASN A 569 -9.34 -6.76 -23.25
N THR A 570 -8.81 -7.67 -24.08
CA THR A 570 -7.37 -8.02 -24.09
C THR A 570 -6.72 -7.81 -25.46
N THR A 571 -5.48 -7.33 -25.42
CA THR A 571 -4.62 -7.07 -26.58
C THR A 571 -3.58 -8.16 -26.79
N ASN A 572 -3.07 -8.28 -28.02
CA ASN A 572 -2.11 -9.32 -28.42
C ASN A 572 -0.70 -9.10 -27.85
N THR A 573 0.05 -10.19 -27.73
CA THR A 573 1.49 -10.21 -28.05
C THR A 573 1.81 -11.48 -28.84
N LYS A 574 2.87 -11.49 -29.66
CA LYS A 574 3.35 -12.62 -30.46
C LYS A 574 4.81 -12.94 -30.14
N SER A 575 5.23 -14.18 -30.36
CA SER A 575 6.63 -14.58 -30.56
C SER A 575 6.76 -15.66 -31.64
N SER A 576 7.93 -15.74 -32.27
CA SER A 576 8.36 -16.73 -33.27
C SER A 576 9.00 -17.97 -32.61
N GLY A 577 9.29 -19.08 -33.30
CA GLY A 577 9.01 -19.47 -34.69
C GLY A 577 9.80 -20.72 -35.15
N GLY A 578 9.63 -21.13 -36.42
CA GLY A 578 10.31 -22.28 -37.07
C GLY A 578 9.53 -23.62 -37.00
N SER A 579 9.60 -24.53 -37.99
CA SER A 579 10.09 -24.41 -39.37
C SER A 579 9.43 -25.45 -40.31
N SER A 580 9.20 -25.05 -41.58
CA SER A 580 9.16 -25.86 -42.81
C SER A 580 8.68 -27.33 -42.82
N THR A 581 7.53 -27.59 -43.44
CA THR A 581 7.35 -28.40 -44.68
C THR A 581 5.95 -28.18 -45.30
N ASN A 582 5.79 -28.46 -46.59
CA ASN A 582 4.48 -28.54 -47.29
C ASN A 582 3.81 -29.92 -47.00
N ASP A 583 2.57 -30.27 -47.36
CA ASP A 583 1.53 -29.71 -48.26
C ASP A 583 0.15 -29.71 -47.53
N GLY A 584 -0.96 -29.16 -48.02
CA GLY A 584 -1.19 -28.37 -49.24
C GLY A 584 -2.67 -28.37 -49.67
N ASN A 585 -3.51 -27.51 -49.10
CA ASN A 585 -4.80 -27.12 -49.69
C ASN A 585 -5.26 -25.75 -49.14
N GLY A 586 -5.60 -24.80 -50.02
CA GLY A 586 -5.73 -23.38 -49.66
C GLY A 586 -7.02 -22.71 -50.14
N PRO A 587 -7.85 -22.12 -49.25
CA PRO A 587 -9.00 -21.32 -49.64
C PRO A 587 -8.62 -20.04 -50.41
N GLN A 588 -9.55 -19.56 -51.24
CA GLN A 588 -9.31 -18.49 -52.23
C GLN A 588 -8.80 -17.17 -51.64
N LYS A 589 -7.88 -16.51 -52.36
CA LYS A 589 -7.52 -15.10 -52.12
C LYS A 589 -8.71 -14.21 -52.43
N VAL A 590 -9.01 -13.27 -51.53
CA VAL A 590 -9.83 -12.09 -51.86
C VAL A 590 -9.04 -11.18 -52.79
N SER A 591 -9.65 -10.75 -53.90
CA SER A 591 -9.11 -9.70 -54.77
C SER A 591 -9.12 -8.34 -54.04
N PRO A 592 -8.08 -7.48 -54.24
CA PRO A 592 -8.05 -6.14 -53.67
C PRO A 592 -8.97 -5.19 -54.45
N THR A 593 -9.64 -4.29 -53.73
CA THR A 593 -10.68 -3.38 -54.26
C THR A 593 -10.13 -2.06 -54.81
N GLY A 594 -8.81 -1.99 -55.06
CA GLY A 594 -8.08 -0.77 -55.43
C GLY A 594 -7.89 0.26 -54.30
N ASP A 595 -8.88 0.42 -53.43
CA ASP A 595 -8.89 1.41 -52.32
C ASP A 595 -8.39 0.80 -50.99
N PRO A 596 -7.26 1.27 -50.42
CA PRO A 596 -6.71 0.79 -49.15
C PRO A 596 -7.64 0.99 -47.93
N THR A 597 -8.68 1.81 -48.02
CA THR A 597 -9.67 2.05 -46.96
C THR A 597 -10.83 1.05 -47.02
N LYS A 598 -11.36 0.75 -48.23
CA LYS A 598 -12.34 -0.32 -48.45
C LYS A 598 -11.77 -1.67 -48.04
N ASP A 599 -10.56 -1.97 -48.49
CA ASP A 599 -9.84 -3.21 -48.16
C ASP A 599 -9.69 -3.44 -46.65
N LYS A 600 -9.49 -2.38 -45.85
CA LYS A 600 -9.43 -2.46 -44.39
C LYS A 600 -10.81 -2.74 -43.78
N LYS A 601 -11.88 -2.13 -44.28
CA LYS A 601 -13.26 -2.40 -43.84
C LYS A 601 -13.67 -3.84 -44.15
N ILE A 602 -13.44 -4.31 -45.37
CA ILE A 602 -13.71 -5.69 -45.82
C ILE A 602 -13.02 -6.71 -44.90
N LYS A 603 -11.72 -6.50 -44.61
CA LYS A 603 -10.95 -7.36 -43.67
C LYS A 603 -11.52 -7.33 -42.23
N ALA A 604 -12.01 -6.18 -41.76
CA ALA A 604 -12.67 -6.08 -40.45
C ALA A 604 -14.04 -6.78 -40.41
N ILE A 605 -14.84 -6.70 -41.47
CA ILE A 605 -16.15 -7.37 -41.59
C ILE A 605 -15.97 -8.88 -41.68
N HIS A 606 -15.05 -9.37 -42.52
CA HIS A 606 -14.68 -10.79 -42.57
C HIS A 606 -14.27 -11.35 -41.20
N LYS A 607 -13.55 -10.57 -40.37
CA LYS A 607 -13.25 -10.98 -39.00
C LYS A 607 -14.52 -11.11 -38.15
N LYS A 608 -15.40 -10.09 -38.13
CA LYS A 608 -16.67 -10.14 -37.39
C LYS A 608 -17.54 -11.34 -37.79
N LEU A 609 -17.63 -11.64 -39.09
CA LEU A 609 -18.39 -12.78 -39.61
C LEU A 609 -17.79 -14.13 -39.16
N LYS A 610 -16.44 -14.26 -39.12
CA LYS A 610 -15.79 -15.45 -38.55
C LYS A 610 -16.05 -15.59 -37.04
N ASP A 611 -16.02 -14.49 -36.29
CA ASP A 611 -16.32 -14.48 -34.86
C ASP A 611 -17.80 -14.86 -34.60
N ILE A 612 -18.73 -14.45 -35.47
CA ILE A 612 -20.15 -14.85 -35.44
C ILE A 612 -20.34 -16.34 -35.76
N LYS A 613 -19.60 -16.90 -36.74
CA LYS A 613 -19.70 -18.33 -37.05
C LYS A 613 -19.38 -19.20 -35.82
N VAL A 614 -18.35 -18.84 -35.06
CA VAL A 614 -18.00 -19.54 -33.81
C VAL A 614 -19.11 -19.41 -32.75
N LEU A 615 -19.86 -18.31 -32.71
CA LEU A 615 -21.03 -18.17 -31.84
C LEU A 615 -22.21 -19.06 -32.29
N LYS A 616 -22.45 -19.22 -33.61
CA LYS A 616 -23.43 -20.19 -34.13
C LYS A 616 -23.07 -21.63 -33.79
N GLU A 617 -21.82 -22.03 -34.04
CA GLU A 617 -21.32 -23.37 -33.71
C GLU A 617 -21.41 -23.66 -32.19
N LYS A 618 -21.32 -22.64 -31.33
CA LYS A 618 -21.61 -22.76 -29.88
C LYS A 618 -23.10 -22.95 -29.59
N HIS A 619 -23.96 -22.19 -30.26
CA HIS A 619 -25.41 -22.28 -30.09
C HIS A 619 -25.98 -23.64 -30.56
N GLU A 620 -25.49 -24.17 -31.68
CA GLU A 620 -25.85 -25.50 -32.21
C GLU A 620 -25.41 -26.64 -31.28
N ARG A 621 -24.34 -26.45 -30.50
CA ARG A 621 -23.93 -27.36 -29.41
C ARG A 621 -24.73 -27.18 -28.10
N GLY A 622 -25.76 -26.33 -28.08
CA GLY A 622 -26.59 -26.08 -26.91
C GLY A 622 -25.97 -25.16 -25.86
N GLU A 623 -24.85 -24.48 -26.13
CA GLU A 623 -24.27 -23.52 -25.19
C GLU A 623 -25.20 -22.30 -25.04
N THR A 624 -25.49 -21.90 -23.80
CA THR A 624 -26.35 -20.74 -23.49
C THR A 624 -25.63 -19.42 -23.78
N LEU A 625 -25.95 -18.81 -24.93
CA LEU A 625 -25.39 -17.52 -25.32
C LEU A 625 -25.95 -16.37 -24.48
N VAL A 626 -25.06 -15.52 -23.96
CA VAL A 626 -25.41 -14.28 -23.25
C VAL A 626 -26.07 -13.30 -24.24
N HIS A 627 -27.05 -12.51 -23.79
CA HIS A 627 -27.85 -11.62 -24.66
C HIS A 627 -27.02 -10.76 -25.64
N THR A 628 -25.86 -10.25 -25.22
CA THR A 628 -24.93 -9.46 -26.07
C THR A 628 -24.29 -10.29 -27.19
N GLN A 629 -24.12 -11.60 -27.04
CA GLN A 629 -23.67 -12.53 -28.08
C GLN A 629 -24.80 -12.84 -29.06
N VAL A 630 -26.04 -12.98 -28.59
CA VAL A 630 -27.23 -13.15 -29.45
C VAL A 630 -27.44 -11.91 -30.33
N ILE A 631 -27.30 -10.70 -29.78
CA ILE A 631 -27.33 -9.45 -30.57
C ILE A 631 -26.24 -9.44 -31.66
N LYS A 632 -25.01 -9.90 -31.35
CA LYS A 632 -23.93 -10.01 -32.34
C LYS A 632 -24.26 -11.03 -33.43
N MET A 633 -24.79 -12.19 -33.07
CA MET A 633 -25.22 -13.22 -34.02
C MET A 633 -26.29 -12.69 -34.97
N ASN A 634 -27.28 -11.96 -34.45
CA ASN A 634 -28.35 -11.37 -35.25
C ASN A 634 -27.88 -10.22 -36.18
N SER A 635 -26.69 -9.64 -35.95
CA SER A 635 -26.10 -8.60 -36.81
C SER A 635 -25.43 -9.13 -38.08
N GLU A 636 -25.34 -10.46 -38.25
CA GLU A 636 -24.71 -11.12 -39.41
C GLU A 636 -25.27 -10.63 -40.75
N SER A 637 -26.59 -10.57 -40.90
CA SER A 637 -27.25 -10.16 -42.14
C SER A 637 -26.86 -8.74 -42.56
N GLN A 638 -26.81 -7.81 -41.60
CA GLN A 638 -26.36 -6.43 -41.83
C GLN A 638 -24.87 -6.38 -42.22
N LEU A 639 -24.03 -7.22 -41.62
CA LEU A 639 -22.61 -7.33 -41.96
C LEU A 639 -22.37 -7.96 -43.34
N MET A 640 -23.22 -8.87 -43.80
CA MET A 640 -23.15 -9.39 -45.17
C MET A 640 -23.62 -8.35 -46.20
N GLN A 641 -24.67 -7.58 -45.91
CA GLN A 641 -25.08 -6.44 -46.73
C GLN A 641 -24.00 -5.33 -46.79
N GLU A 642 -23.35 -5.01 -45.66
CA GLU A 642 -22.21 -4.08 -45.62
C GLU A 642 -21.03 -4.61 -46.47
N LEU A 643 -20.77 -5.92 -46.45
CA LEU A 643 -19.74 -6.56 -47.25
C LEU A 643 -20.04 -6.51 -48.76
N GLU A 644 -21.29 -6.74 -49.15
CA GLU A 644 -21.75 -6.75 -50.54
C GLU A 644 -21.72 -5.33 -51.14
N ALA A 645 -22.24 -4.34 -50.41
CA ALA A 645 -22.15 -2.93 -50.78
C ALA A 645 -20.68 -2.45 -50.95
N LEU A 646 -19.74 -3.01 -50.18
CA LEU A 646 -18.31 -2.72 -50.31
C LEU A 646 -17.59 -3.48 -51.44
N LYS A 647 -18.26 -4.42 -52.12
CA LYS A 647 -17.74 -5.14 -53.30
C LYS A 647 -18.31 -4.63 -54.63
N VAL A 648 -19.45 -3.94 -54.60
CA VAL A 648 -20.18 -3.46 -55.78
C VAL A 648 -19.85 -1.99 -56.13
N ALA A 649 -19.04 -1.31 -55.30
CA ALA A 649 -18.74 0.13 -55.40
C ALA A 649 -17.26 0.47 -55.17
#